data_AF-A0A7N2M8H9-F1
#
_entry.id   AF-A0A7N2M8H9-F1
#
_cell.length_a   1.000
_cell.length_b   1.000
_cell.length_c   1.000
_cell.angle_alpha   90.00
_cell.angle_beta   90.00
_cell.angle_gamma   90.00
#
_symmetry.space_group_name_H-M   'P 1'
#
loop_
_entity.id
_entity.type
_entity.pdbx_description
1 polymer ?
#
loop_
_entity_poly.entity_id
_entity_poly.type
_entity_poly.pdbx_seq_one_letter_code
_entity_poly.pdbx_strand_id
1 'polypeptide(L)'
;MGRDGYLPLFETRRAKGRVLYRLFVISVFLGICLIWIYRVNHIPRKGEDGRWGWIGLFGAEFWFGLYWVLTQAHRWNQVYRCTFKDRLFQRFPSISLQSFQHSKFFWGIPYDIPDYINELPIFSYYERKYHFAAIPNFLSLFTEPKHMATSLRCLITAHTQIIACDVSLPQVHLGGQDIFASPPCQRKKELEDSELARGRVSKFYWLVAIRSRAWGLIDPPHKSRIDRVRENHLGKGPGHEKELPKVDIYVCTADPVIEPPVMVINTVLSVMAYDYPPEKLSVYLSDDGGSDLTFYALLEASHFAKYWLPYCKKFKVEPRSPAEYFNSSDDPLDANQSKELVFIKKLYDEMENRIKNAAKLARIPEELRSKHTGFSQWDSYSSQRDHDTILQILTDGRDPNAKDKDGFVLPTLVYLAREKRPQHHHNFKAGAMNALIRVSSEISNGPIILNVDCDMYSNNSHSIRDALCFFMDEEKGHEIAFVQFPQNFKNVTRNEIYDAAIRVINEVEFHGLDGCGGPLYVGTGCFHRRDTLCGRKFSKEYKTDWSSLNDIRRKDSVHELEKKFKGLTSSTYDKNTQWGKEMGLLYGCPVEDVITGLSIQCRGWKSVFFNPSRKAFLGIAATTLPDALVQHKRWSEGNLQILFSRYSPAWYAQGKISLALQMGYCAYCLWAPNCLATLYYTVIPSLYLLKGISLFPQISSPWFIPFAYVISAKNICALAEFLWCGGTILGWWNNQRMWLYKRTSSYLFAFMDTILKLLGFAESGFVISTKIADQDVSQRYEKEIMEFGTSTPMITILSTLAMINLVCFAGMLKEALMGKGIIRVYETMSLQFVLCGNLVLINFPLYQALFLRKDKGKLPSSLAAKSIVLALLACISFTLLY
;
A
#
# COMPACT_ATOMS: atom_id res chain seq x y z
N MET A 1 -11.13 -15.79 -32.89
CA MET A 1 -10.72 -17.16 -33.26
C MET A 1 -9.39 -17.43 -32.58
N GLY A 2 -9.36 -18.20 -31.50
CA GLY A 2 -8.13 -18.55 -30.80
C GLY A 2 -7.37 -19.63 -31.59
N ARG A 3 -6.05 -19.49 -31.73
CA ARG A 3 -5.20 -20.55 -32.27
C ARG A 3 -5.36 -21.79 -31.38
N ASP A 4 -5.63 -22.95 -31.99
CA ASP A 4 -5.66 -24.22 -31.27
C ASP A 4 -4.34 -24.41 -30.50
N GLY A 5 -4.42 -24.52 -29.16
CA GLY A 5 -3.27 -24.75 -28.27
C GLY A 5 -2.86 -23.59 -27.36
N TYR A 6 -3.36 -22.36 -27.56
CA TYR A 6 -3.03 -21.24 -26.66
C TYR A 6 -3.73 -21.37 -25.29
N LEU A 7 -2.94 -21.44 -24.22
CA LEU A 7 -3.40 -21.43 -22.83
C LEU A 7 -2.91 -20.16 -22.13
N PRO A 8 -3.77 -19.16 -21.86
CA PRO A 8 -3.35 -17.90 -21.26
C PRO A 8 -2.79 -18.11 -19.85
N LEU A 9 -1.75 -17.36 -19.49
CA LEU A 9 -1.13 -17.42 -18.16
C LEU A 9 -1.79 -16.48 -17.15
N PHE A 10 -2.63 -15.56 -17.63
CA PHE A 10 -3.48 -14.73 -16.78
C PHE A 10 -4.82 -14.38 -17.45
N GLU A 11 -5.81 -14.03 -16.64
CA GLU A 11 -7.11 -13.53 -17.06
C GLU A 11 -7.29 -12.08 -16.61
N THR A 12 -8.01 -11.28 -17.40
CA THR A 12 -8.42 -9.92 -17.04
C THR A 12 -9.93 -9.86 -16.92
N ARG A 13 -10.43 -9.62 -15.71
CA ARG A 13 -11.85 -9.53 -15.38
C ARG A 13 -12.23 -8.08 -15.22
N ARG A 14 -13.34 -7.67 -15.84
CA ARG A 14 -13.88 -6.32 -15.67
C ARG A 14 -14.68 -6.24 -14.38
N ALA A 15 -14.61 -5.10 -13.68
CA ALA A 15 -15.41 -4.88 -12.49
C ALA A 15 -16.92 -5.03 -12.78
N LYS A 16 -17.65 -5.60 -11.82
CA LYS A 16 -19.12 -5.67 -11.84
C LYS A 16 -19.71 -4.31 -11.45
N GLY A 17 -20.94 -4.02 -11.85
CA GLY A 17 -21.64 -2.79 -11.43
C GLY A 17 -21.17 -1.48 -12.09
N ARG A 18 -20.28 -1.54 -13.10
CA ARG A 18 -19.74 -0.32 -13.77
C ARG A 18 -20.81 0.61 -14.34
N VAL A 19 -21.92 0.07 -14.84
CA VAL A 19 -23.02 0.90 -15.36
C VAL A 19 -23.64 1.73 -14.24
N LEU A 20 -23.96 1.10 -13.10
CA LEU A 20 -24.51 1.79 -11.94
C LEU A 20 -23.53 2.84 -11.38
N TYR A 21 -22.25 2.49 -11.29
CA TYR A 21 -21.22 3.45 -10.87
C TYR A 21 -21.10 4.65 -11.82
N ARG A 22 -21.15 4.43 -13.14
CA ARG A 22 -21.14 5.53 -14.12
C ARG A 22 -22.37 6.43 -13.99
N LEU A 23 -23.56 5.86 -13.80
CA LEU A 23 -24.78 6.63 -13.55
C LEU A 23 -24.65 7.49 -12.28
N PHE A 24 -24.10 6.91 -11.21
CA PHE A 24 -23.80 7.64 -9.97
C PHE A 24 -22.79 8.78 -10.18
N VAL A 25 -21.70 8.53 -10.91
CA VAL A 25 -20.71 9.57 -11.23
C VAL A 25 -21.38 10.68 -12.06
N ILE A 26 -22.18 10.35 -13.06
CA ILE A 26 -22.91 11.34 -13.87
C ILE A 26 -23.85 12.17 -13.00
N SER A 27 -24.61 11.55 -12.09
CA SER A 27 -25.53 12.29 -11.22
C SER A 27 -24.82 13.23 -10.25
N VAL A 28 -23.68 12.81 -9.67
CA VAL A 28 -22.84 13.68 -8.84
C VAL A 28 -22.26 14.84 -9.67
N PHE A 29 -21.81 14.57 -10.89
CA PHE A 29 -21.32 15.61 -11.80
C PHE A 29 -22.39 16.66 -12.12
N LEU A 30 -23.63 16.23 -12.40
CA LEU A 30 -24.76 17.14 -12.57
C LEU A 30 -25.02 17.98 -11.33
N GLY A 31 -24.94 17.39 -10.13
CA GLY A 31 -25.02 18.12 -8.86
C GLY A 31 -23.94 19.19 -8.71
N ILE A 32 -22.69 18.88 -9.08
CA ILE A 32 -21.58 19.84 -9.07
C ILE A 32 -21.85 20.98 -10.06
N CYS A 33 -22.32 20.69 -11.27
CA CYS A 33 -22.67 21.71 -12.26
C CYS A 33 -23.79 22.64 -11.74
N LEU A 34 -24.81 22.10 -11.07
CA LEU A 34 -25.87 22.90 -10.46
C LEU A 34 -25.35 23.81 -9.35
N ILE A 35 -24.38 23.35 -8.54
CA ILE A 35 -23.70 24.18 -7.54
C ILE A 35 -22.95 25.33 -8.22
N TRP A 36 -22.25 25.09 -9.32
CA TRP A 36 -21.56 26.16 -10.07
C TRP A 36 -22.54 27.17 -10.67
N ILE A 37 -23.65 26.70 -11.24
CA ILE A 37 -24.72 27.58 -11.75
C ILE A 37 -25.28 28.44 -10.62
N TYR A 38 -25.55 27.86 -9.45
CA TYR A 38 -25.99 28.60 -8.27
C TYR A 38 -24.99 29.70 -7.90
N ARG A 39 -23.69 29.35 -7.82
CA ARG A 39 -22.63 30.29 -7.44
C ARG A 39 -22.53 31.49 -8.36
N VAL A 40 -22.66 31.27 -9.67
CA VAL A 40 -22.61 32.33 -10.70
C VAL A 40 -23.87 33.20 -10.67
N ASN A 41 -25.05 32.60 -10.52
CA ASN A 41 -26.32 33.33 -10.56
C ASN A 41 -26.58 34.15 -9.29
N HIS A 42 -25.95 33.81 -8.16
CA HIS A 42 -26.20 34.43 -6.86
C HIS A 42 -24.96 35.15 -6.31
N ILE A 43 -24.07 35.63 -7.18
CA ILE A 43 -22.92 36.44 -6.73
C ILE A 43 -23.43 37.72 -6.05
N PRO A 44 -23.06 38.00 -4.79
CA PRO A 44 -23.46 39.24 -4.10
C PRO A 44 -23.00 40.47 -4.87
N ARG A 45 -23.78 41.56 -4.90
CA ARG A 45 -23.48 42.79 -5.65
C ARG A 45 -22.23 43.49 -5.11
N LYS A 46 -21.66 44.40 -5.92
CA LYS A 46 -20.46 45.15 -5.51
C LYS A 46 -20.81 46.00 -4.28
N GLY A 47 -20.09 45.78 -3.19
CA GLY A 47 -20.34 46.44 -1.90
C GLY A 47 -21.23 45.67 -0.93
N GLU A 48 -21.82 44.53 -1.32
CA GLU A 48 -22.53 43.65 -0.39
C GLU A 48 -21.55 42.81 0.46
N ASP A 49 -21.88 42.66 1.75
CA ASP A 49 -21.10 41.89 2.69
C ASP A 49 -20.93 40.43 2.24
N GLY A 50 -19.73 39.90 2.38
CA GLY A 50 -19.41 38.52 2.03
C GLY A 50 -19.25 38.22 0.54
N ARG A 51 -19.28 39.22 -0.34
CA ARG A 51 -18.95 39.05 -1.77
C ARG A 51 -17.61 38.34 -1.99
N TRP A 52 -16.55 38.75 -1.28
CA TRP A 52 -15.24 38.14 -1.41
C TRP A 52 -15.20 36.70 -0.87
N GLY A 53 -15.86 36.48 0.27
CA GLY A 53 -16.07 35.15 0.83
C GLY A 53 -16.72 34.21 -0.18
N TRP A 54 -17.76 34.69 -0.88
CA TRP A 54 -18.48 33.97 -1.92
C TRP A 54 -17.62 33.64 -3.14
N ILE A 55 -16.90 34.63 -3.68
CA ILE A 55 -16.05 34.46 -4.87
C ILE A 55 -14.97 33.41 -4.62
N GLY A 56 -14.27 33.49 -3.48
CA GLY A 56 -13.24 32.50 -3.17
C GLY A 56 -13.83 31.11 -2.88
N LEU A 57 -15.05 31.03 -2.32
CA LEU A 57 -15.72 29.75 -2.10
C LEU A 57 -16.11 29.10 -3.44
N PHE A 58 -16.61 29.90 -4.39
CA PHE A 58 -16.83 29.45 -5.76
C PHE A 58 -15.52 28.94 -6.41
N GLY A 59 -14.42 29.67 -6.26
CA GLY A 59 -13.11 29.25 -6.76
C GLY A 59 -12.66 27.90 -6.18
N ALA A 60 -12.84 27.69 -4.87
CA ALA A 60 -12.54 26.43 -4.20
C ALA A 60 -13.44 25.27 -4.67
N GLU A 61 -14.74 25.51 -4.86
CA GLU A 61 -15.68 24.50 -5.38
C GLU A 61 -15.42 24.15 -6.84
N PHE A 62 -15.05 25.14 -7.65
CA PHE A 62 -14.65 24.93 -9.03
C PHE A 62 -13.39 24.06 -9.09
N TRP A 63 -12.38 24.39 -8.29
CA TRP A 63 -11.17 23.59 -8.16
C TRP A 63 -11.47 22.15 -7.73
N PHE A 64 -12.28 21.96 -6.69
CA PHE A 64 -12.64 20.61 -6.24
C PHE A 64 -13.43 19.82 -7.28
N GLY A 65 -14.33 20.45 -8.02
CA GLY A 65 -15.07 19.77 -9.09
C GLY A 65 -14.16 19.36 -10.25
N LEU A 66 -13.22 20.22 -10.68
CA LEU A 66 -12.21 19.85 -11.68
C LEU A 66 -11.33 18.70 -11.20
N TYR A 67 -10.81 18.79 -9.98
CA TYR A 67 -10.01 17.72 -9.38
C TYR A 67 -10.79 16.41 -9.27
N TRP A 68 -12.07 16.48 -8.88
CA TRP A 68 -12.95 15.31 -8.81
C TRP A 68 -13.13 14.65 -10.18
N VAL A 69 -13.30 15.41 -11.27
CA VAL A 69 -13.38 14.85 -12.63
C VAL A 69 -12.11 14.06 -12.99
N LEU A 70 -10.92 14.59 -12.65
CA LEU A 70 -9.65 13.89 -12.88
C LEU A 70 -9.58 12.56 -12.12
N THR A 71 -10.04 12.53 -10.86
CA THR A 71 -10.02 11.28 -10.06
C THR A 71 -11.03 10.24 -10.54
N GLN A 72 -12.13 10.65 -11.21
CA GLN A 72 -13.09 9.69 -11.73
C GLN A 72 -12.66 9.06 -13.07
N ALA A 73 -11.83 9.73 -13.87
CA ALA A 73 -11.53 9.31 -15.25
C ALA A 73 -11.01 7.86 -15.38
N HIS A 74 -10.07 7.47 -14.52
CA HIS A 74 -9.50 6.11 -14.53
C HIS A 74 -10.42 5.08 -13.85
N ARG A 75 -11.31 5.50 -12.94
CA ARG A 75 -12.23 4.61 -12.22
C ARG A 75 -13.34 4.02 -13.13
N TRP A 76 -13.53 4.55 -14.34
CA TRP A 76 -14.56 4.08 -15.28
C TRP A 76 -14.29 2.70 -15.89
N ASN A 77 -13.03 2.25 -15.88
CA ASN A 77 -12.62 0.99 -16.51
C ASN A 77 -11.87 0.05 -15.56
N GLN A 78 -12.29 -0.05 -14.30
CA GLN A 78 -11.67 -0.97 -13.35
C GLN A 78 -11.59 -2.42 -13.85
N VAL A 79 -10.40 -3.00 -13.76
CA VAL A 79 -10.10 -4.40 -14.10
C VAL A 79 -9.35 -5.09 -12.97
N TYR A 80 -9.57 -6.39 -12.85
CA TYR A 80 -8.91 -7.29 -11.91
C TYR A 80 -8.15 -8.36 -12.69
N ARG A 81 -6.94 -8.69 -12.23
CA ARG A 81 -6.08 -9.69 -12.87
C ARG A 81 -6.05 -10.97 -12.03
N CYS A 82 -6.10 -12.11 -12.69
CA CYS A 82 -5.95 -13.42 -12.06
C CYS A 82 -4.84 -14.20 -12.78
N THR A 83 -3.86 -14.71 -12.05
CA THR A 83 -2.75 -15.50 -12.59
C THR A 83 -3.05 -16.99 -12.53
N PHE A 84 -2.54 -17.76 -13.50
CA PHE A 84 -2.64 -19.22 -13.55
C PHE A 84 -1.26 -19.86 -13.41
N LYS A 85 -0.71 -19.84 -12.19
CA LYS A 85 0.62 -20.39 -11.89
C LYS A 85 0.76 -21.85 -12.33
N ASP A 86 -0.28 -22.65 -12.16
CA ASP A 86 -0.26 -24.08 -12.53
C ASP A 86 0.02 -24.28 -14.02
N ARG A 87 -0.45 -23.37 -14.88
CA ARG A 87 -0.17 -23.40 -16.33
C ARG A 87 1.28 -23.00 -16.62
N LEU A 88 1.83 -22.04 -15.87
CA LEU A 88 3.25 -21.70 -15.93
C LEU A 88 4.11 -22.90 -15.48
N PHE A 89 3.72 -23.58 -14.40
CA PHE A 89 4.36 -24.81 -13.93
C PHE A 89 4.26 -25.96 -14.95
N GLN A 90 3.12 -26.15 -15.61
CA GLN A 90 2.96 -27.20 -16.63
C GLN A 90 3.84 -26.95 -17.86
N ARG A 91 4.04 -25.69 -18.23
CA ARG A 91 4.97 -25.30 -19.32
C ARG A 91 6.42 -25.45 -18.90
N PHE A 92 6.73 -25.20 -17.63
CA PHE A 92 8.08 -25.25 -17.06
C PHE A 92 8.12 -26.11 -15.78
N PRO A 93 7.99 -27.45 -15.88
CA PRO A 93 7.94 -28.35 -14.73
C PRO A 93 9.24 -28.36 -13.93
N SER A 94 9.11 -28.41 -12.60
CA SER A 94 10.23 -28.46 -11.65
C SER A 94 10.76 -29.87 -11.43
N ILE A 95 12.08 -30.05 -11.36
CA ILE A 95 12.74 -31.37 -11.18
C ILE A 95 12.51 -31.96 -9.77
N SER A 96 12.17 -31.13 -8.77
CA SER A 96 12.12 -31.55 -7.36
C SER A 96 10.95 -32.46 -6.97
N LEU A 97 10.03 -32.79 -7.87
CA LEU A 97 8.88 -33.66 -7.57
C LEU A 97 9.11 -35.16 -7.88
N GLN A 98 10.25 -35.53 -8.48
CA GLN A 98 10.55 -36.94 -8.77
C GLN A 98 10.91 -37.78 -7.53
N SER A 99 11.25 -37.16 -6.40
CA SER A 99 11.49 -37.89 -5.15
C SER A 99 10.21 -38.45 -4.50
N PHE A 100 9.03 -37.97 -4.89
CA PHE A 100 7.74 -38.51 -4.42
C PHE A 100 7.14 -39.59 -5.33
N GLN A 101 7.66 -39.77 -6.55
CA GLN A 101 7.23 -40.86 -7.43
C GLN A 101 8.03 -42.15 -7.23
N HIS A 102 9.25 -42.08 -6.71
CA HIS A 102 10.07 -43.26 -6.44
C HIS A 102 9.64 -44.05 -5.19
N SER A 103 8.80 -43.49 -4.31
CA SER A 103 8.25 -44.22 -3.16
C SER A 103 6.97 -45.02 -3.46
N LYS A 104 6.47 -44.98 -4.70
CA LYS A 104 5.31 -45.80 -5.13
C LYS A 104 5.69 -47.06 -5.93
N PHE A 105 6.98 -47.34 -6.12
CA PHE A 105 7.46 -48.51 -6.87
C PHE A 105 7.94 -49.68 -5.99
N PHE A 106 7.73 -49.62 -4.68
CA PHE A 106 8.00 -50.71 -3.75
C PHE A 106 6.73 -51.08 -2.99
N TRP A 107 5.79 -51.75 -3.67
CA TRP A 107 4.88 -52.77 -3.14
C TRP A 107 4.16 -53.38 -4.34
N GLY A 108 4.85 -54.32 -5.01
CA GLY A 108 4.20 -55.22 -5.94
C GLY A 108 3.52 -56.33 -5.14
N ILE A 109 2.19 -56.25 -5.00
CA ILE A 109 1.31 -57.40 -4.76
C ILE A 109 0.00 -57.15 -5.55
N PRO A 110 -0.47 -58.10 -6.38
CA PRO A 110 -1.67 -57.95 -7.19
C PRO A 110 -2.89 -58.44 -6.41
N TYR A 111 -4.00 -57.71 -6.41
CA TYR A 111 -5.31 -58.30 -6.10
C TYR A 111 -6.45 -57.57 -6.81
N ASP A 112 -7.23 -58.39 -7.52
CA ASP A 112 -8.46 -58.10 -8.24
C ASP A 112 -9.57 -57.55 -7.34
N ILE A 113 -10.40 -56.65 -7.89
CA ILE A 113 -11.67 -56.23 -7.31
C ILE A 113 -12.80 -56.76 -8.20
N PRO A 114 -13.69 -57.64 -7.70
CA PRO A 114 -14.90 -58.03 -8.42
C PRO A 114 -16.03 -57.03 -8.24
N ASP A 115 -16.83 -56.90 -9.29
CA ASP A 115 -18.14 -56.25 -9.35
C ASP A 115 -19.12 -56.79 -8.29
N TYR A 116 -19.73 -55.92 -7.49
CA TYR A 116 -21.07 -56.14 -6.93
C TYR A 116 -21.75 -54.78 -6.65
N ILE A 117 -22.60 -54.34 -7.58
CA ILE A 117 -23.66 -53.35 -7.37
C ILE A 117 -24.97 -54.13 -7.32
N ASN A 118 -25.71 -53.95 -6.22
CA ASN A 118 -27.16 -54.11 -6.00
C ASN A 118 -27.39 -54.80 -4.66
N GLU A 119 -27.94 -54.08 -3.67
CA GLU A 119 -29.16 -54.44 -2.93
C GLU A 119 -29.70 -53.18 -2.20
N LEU A 120 -31.03 -52.99 -2.31
CA LEU A 120 -31.90 -51.89 -1.81
C LEU A 120 -32.19 -52.02 -0.27
N PRO A 121 -33.16 -51.31 0.40
CA PRO A 121 -33.94 -50.08 0.12
C PRO A 121 -34.00 -49.10 1.34
N ILE A 122 -34.63 -47.93 1.17
CA ILE A 122 -35.77 -47.40 1.99
C ILE A 122 -35.85 -45.88 1.75
N PHE A 123 -36.73 -45.53 0.81
CA PHE A 123 -37.34 -44.22 0.64
C PHE A 123 -38.69 -44.27 1.37
N SER A 124 -38.82 -43.59 2.50
CA SER A 124 -40.11 -43.21 3.10
C SER A 124 -39.82 -42.36 4.32
N TYR A 125 -40.64 -41.32 4.49
CA TYR A 125 -40.88 -40.55 5.71
C TYR A 125 -40.29 -39.14 5.79
N TYR A 126 -41.23 -38.17 5.82
CA TYR A 126 -41.13 -36.72 6.07
C TYR A 126 -41.01 -35.75 4.88
N GLU A 127 -42.05 -35.71 4.03
CA GLU A 127 -42.61 -34.44 3.54
C GLU A 127 -43.93 -34.14 4.28
N ARG A 128 -43.94 -33.11 5.14
CA ARG A 128 -45.15 -32.30 5.45
C ARG A 128 -44.81 -31.05 6.28
N LYS A 129 -45.48 -29.94 5.96
CA LYS A 129 -45.37 -28.54 6.44
C LYS A 129 -44.15 -27.82 5.86
N TYR A 130 -44.32 -26.83 4.97
CA TYR A 130 -44.94 -25.52 5.21
C TYR A 130 -45.41 -24.89 3.89
N HIS A 131 -46.61 -24.31 3.91
CA HIS A 131 -47.18 -23.53 2.83
C HIS A 131 -46.43 -22.19 2.65
N PHE A 132 -46.02 -21.88 1.43
CA PHE A 132 -45.69 -20.51 1.01
C PHE A 132 -46.99 -19.81 0.59
N ALA A 133 -47.38 -18.77 1.34
CA ALA A 133 -48.32 -17.77 0.88
C ALA A 133 -47.53 -16.64 0.19
N ALA A 134 -47.94 -16.31 -1.02
CA ALA A 134 -47.39 -15.23 -1.83
C ALA A 134 -47.91 -13.86 -1.34
N ILE A 135 -47.02 -12.86 -1.26
CA ILE A 135 -47.36 -11.45 -1.39
C ILE A 135 -46.23 -10.75 -2.19
N PRO A 136 -46.51 -10.21 -3.38
CA PRO A 136 -45.66 -9.24 -4.06
C PRO A 136 -46.07 -7.81 -3.66
N ASN A 137 -45.08 -6.92 -3.48
CA ASN A 137 -45.10 -5.47 -3.78
C ASN A 137 -44.16 -4.68 -2.85
N PHE A 138 -42.97 -4.37 -3.35
CA PHE A 138 -42.13 -3.30 -2.79
C PHE A 138 -41.50 -2.45 -3.91
N LEU A 139 -42.27 -2.22 -4.98
CA LEU A 139 -41.86 -1.46 -6.16
C LEU A 139 -42.90 -0.44 -6.62
N SER A 140 -43.69 0.13 -5.70
CA SER A 140 -44.65 1.20 -6.00
C SER A 140 -44.53 2.46 -5.13
N LEU A 141 -43.40 2.70 -4.45
CA LEU A 141 -43.24 3.88 -3.57
C LEU A 141 -42.43 5.05 -4.17
N PHE A 142 -42.17 5.07 -5.48
CA PHE A 142 -41.51 6.21 -6.13
C PHE A 142 -42.20 6.63 -7.43
N THR A 143 -43.46 7.03 -7.32
CA THR A 143 -44.15 7.77 -8.38
C THR A 143 -45.09 8.79 -7.73
N GLU A 144 -44.54 9.86 -7.13
CA GLU A 144 -45.17 11.20 -7.05
C GLU A 144 -44.31 12.22 -6.26
N PRO A 145 -44.23 13.50 -6.69
CA PRO A 145 -43.25 14.47 -6.18
C PRO A 145 -43.79 15.35 -5.03
N LYS A 146 -44.42 14.77 -4.00
CA LYS A 146 -44.94 15.55 -2.84
C LYS A 146 -44.59 15.06 -1.43
N HIS A 147 -43.80 13.98 -1.27
CA HIS A 147 -43.47 13.47 0.08
C HIS A 147 -41.98 13.38 0.46
N MET A 148 -41.10 14.03 -0.30
CA MET A 148 -39.65 14.02 -0.03
C MET A 148 -39.25 14.75 1.27
N ALA A 149 -40.08 15.69 1.76
CA ALA A 149 -39.80 16.48 2.96
C ALA A 149 -40.05 15.72 4.29
N THR A 150 -40.96 14.73 4.29
CA THR A 150 -41.33 13.99 5.50
C THR A 150 -40.42 12.78 5.73
N SER A 151 -39.96 12.12 4.66
CA SER A 151 -38.99 11.01 4.75
C SER A 151 -37.58 11.47 5.16
N LEU A 152 -37.20 12.71 4.83
CA LEU A 152 -35.92 13.31 5.26
C LEU A 152 -35.93 13.64 6.77
N ARG A 153 -37.08 14.01 7.34
CA ARG A 153 -37.22 14.19 8.81
C ARG A 153 -37.05 12.89 9.57
N CYS A 154 -37.59 11.76 9.10
CA CYS A 154 -37.39 10.47 9.78
C CYS A 154 -35.94 9.98 9.72
N LEU A 155 -35.22 10.21 8.61
CA LEU A 155 -33.81 9.83 8.50
C LEU A 155 -32.89 10.69 9.38
N ILE A 156 -33.18 11.99 9.53
CA ILE A 156 -32.41 12.91 10.38
C ILE A 156 -32.67 12.62 11.86
N THR A 157 -33.90 12.27 12.26
CA THR A 157 -34.21 11.90 13.65
C THR A 157 -33.61 10.53 14.02
N ALA A 158 -33.61 9.55 13.10
CA ALA A 158 -32.97 8.24 13.33
C ALA A 158 -31.43 8.35 13.44
N HIS A 159 -30.79 9.27 12.71
CA HIS A 159 -29.35 9.50 12.83
C HIS A 159 -28.94 10.22 14.13
N THR A 160 -29.86 10.99 14.74
CA THR A 160 -29.56 11.74 15.97
C THR A 160 -29.72 10.85 17.23
N GLN A 161 -30.51 9.78 17.19
CA GLN A 161 -30.66 8.83 18.31
C GLN A 161 -29.61 7.71 18.33
N ILE A 162 -29.07 7.31 17.17
CA ILE A 162 -28.03 6.26 17.11
C ILE A 162 -26.66 6.78 17.59
N ILE A 163 -26.43 8.09 17.57
CA ILE A 163 -25.19 8.73 18.07
C ILE A 163 -25.24 8.97 19.60
N ALA A 164 -26.40 8.82 20.25
CA ALA A 164 -26.58 9.12 21.67
C ALA A 164 -26.63 7.89 22.60
N CYS A 165 -26.49 6.66 22.10
CA CYS A 165 -26.64 5.44 22.91
C CYS A 165 -25.40 4.55 23.06
N ASP A 166 -24.19 5.02 22.72
CA ASP A 166 -22.95 4.23 22.87
C ASP A 166 -21.92 4.85 23.84
N VAL A 167 -22.37 5.71 24.77
CA VAL A 167 -21.53 6.24 25.86
C VAL A 167 -22.15 5.86 27.20
N SER A 168 -21.93 4.61 27.61
CA SER A 168 -22.16 4.12 28.98
C SER A 168 -21.05 3.13 29.35
N LEU A 169 -19.93 3.64 29.86
CA LEU A 169 -18.93 2.85 30.59
C LEU A 169 -19.43 2.63 32.03
N PRO A 170 -19.32 1.43 32.63
CA PRO A 170 -19.44 1.27 34.06
C PRO A 170 -18.13 1.67 34.74
N GLN A 171 -18.23 2.60 35.70
CA GLN A 171 -17.19 2.85 36.70
C GLN A 171 -17.09 1.65 37.66
N VAL A 172 -15.87 1.20 37.95
CA VAL A 172 -15.58 0.35 39.12
C VAL A 172 -14.56 1.09 39.99
N HIS A 173 -14.97 1.38 41.22
CA HIS A 173 -14.15 1.97 42.28
C HIS A 173 -13.28 0.90 42.96
N LEU A 174 -12.08 1.32 43.37
CA LEU A 174 -11.09 0.53 44.11
C LEU A 174 -11.27 0.65 45.64
N GLY A 175 -10.98 -0.45 46.32
CA GLY A 175 -10.67 -0.59 47.75
C GLY A 175 -11.01 -2.01 48.20
N GLY A 176 -10.20 -2.84 48.87
CA GLY A 176 -8.84 -2.78 49.41
C GLY A 176 -8.74 -3.86 50.50
N GLN A 177 -7.70 -4.71 50.48
CA GLN A 177 -7.20 -5.63 51.55
C GLN A 177 -8.12 -6.80 52.00
N ASP A 178 -7.71 -8.03 52.35
CA ASP A 178 -6.46 -8.79 52.33
C ASP A 178 -6.81 -10.27 52.70
N ILE A 179 -5.95 -11.24 52.31
CA ILE A 179 -5.64 -12.52 53.01
C ILE A 179 -6.38 -13.88 52.73
N PHE A 180 -5.53 -14.86 52.33
CA PHE A 180 -5.45 -16.34 52.46
C PHE A 180 -6.39 -17.36 51.73
N ALA A 181 -5.68 -18.30 51.09
CA ALA A 181 -5.93 -19.76 50.93
C ALA A 181 -6.58 -20.31 49.64
N SER A 182 -5.81 -21.13 48.92
CA SER A 182 -6.27 -22.22 48.02
C SER A 182 -6.21 -23.56 48.80
N PRO A 183 -6.65 -24.75 48.31
CA PRO A 183 -7.48 -25.18 47.15
C PRO A 183 -8.62 -26.16 47.64
N PRO A 184 -9.22 -27.15 46.90
CA PRO A 184 -9.16 -27.55 45.48
C PRO A 184 -10.51 -27.86 44.76
N CYS A 185 -10.44 -27.87 43.42
CA CYS A 185 -11.12 -28.74 42.45
C CYS A 185 -12.65 -29.01 42.54
N GLN A 186 -13.42 -28.50 41.55
CA GLN A 186 -14.46 -29.28 40.87
C GLN A 186 -14.70 -28.77 39.45
N ARG A 187 -14.18 -29.51 38.48
CA ARG A 187 -14.33 -29.33 37.03
C ARG A 187 -15.40 -30.32 36.55
N LYS A 188 -16.66 -29.87 36.40
CA LYS A 188 -17.74 -30.62 35.71
C LYS A 188 -19.02 -29.78 35.62
N LYS A 189 -19.05 -28.76 34.75
CA LYS A 189 -20.33 -28.21 34.22
C LYS A 189 -20.28 -27.26 33.01
N GLU A 190 -19.17 -27.19 32.26
CA GLU A 190 -19.08 -26.34 31.06
C GLU A 190 -18.76 -27.13 29.77
N LEU A 191 -19.09 -28.42 29.75
CA LEU A 191 -18.86 -29.28 28.58
C LEU A 191 -20.14 -29.76 27.87
N GLU A 192 -21.33 -29.42 28.38
CA GLU A 192 -22.60 -29.81 27.73
C GLU A 192 -23.22 -28.71 26.84
N ASP A 193 -22.85 -27.44 27.00
CA ASP A 193 -23.36 -26.35 26.13
C ASP A 193 -22.53 -26.13 24.84
N SER A 194 -21.38 -26.79 24.70
CA SER A 194 -20.53 -26.73 23.50
C SER A 194 -20.99 -27.70 22.39
N GLU A 195 -21.74 -28.76 22.71
CA GLU A 195 -22.15 -29.75 21.71
C GLU A 195 -23.46 -29.39 20.98
N LEU A 196 -24.31 -28.53 21.56
CA LEU A 196 -25.52 -28.05 20.88
C LEU A 196 -25.26 -26.93 19.85
N ALA A 197 -24.06 -26.33 19.87
CA ALA A 197 -23.64 -25.29 18.92
C ALA A 197 -22.99 -25.85 17.64
N ARG A 198 -22.38 -27.05 17.68
CA ARG A 198 -21.78 -27.68 16.49
C ARG A 198 -22.81 -28.32 15.55
N GLY A 199 -24.00 -28.63 16.04
CA GLY A 199 -25.11 -29.16 15.23
C GLY A 199 -25.81 -28.13 14.31
N ARG A 200 -25.58 -26.82 14.51
CA ARG A 200 -26.23 -25.75 13.72
C ARG A 200 -25.36 -25.12 12.63
N VAL A 201 -24.04 -25.36 12.63
CA VAL A 201 -23.12 -24.84 11.60
C VAL A 201 -23.05 -25.76 10.37
N SER A 202 -23.36 -27.05 10.52
CA SER A 202 -23.35 -28.02 9.41
C SER A 202 -24.54 -27.85 8.43
N LYS A 203 -25.69 -27.30 8.89
CA LYS A 203 -26.86 -27.05 8.04
C LYS A 203 -26.79 -25.78 7.18
N PHE A 204 -25.85 -24.87 7.44
CA PHE A 204 -25.70 -23.64 6.64
C PHE A 204 -24.87 -23.86 5.37
N TYR A 205 -23.88 -24.77 5.42
CA TYR A 205 -23.04 -25.11 4.26
C TYR A 205 -23.79 -25.95 3.20
N TRP A 206 -24.82 -26.71 3.58
CA TRP A 206 -25.65 -27.46 2.64
C TRP A 206 -26.70 -26.60 1.90
N LEU A 207 -27.18 -25.51 2.51
CA LEU A 207 -28.15 -24.59 1.91
C LEU A 207 -27.52 -23.65 0.85
N VAL A 208 -26.20 -23.42 0.90
CA VAL A 208 -25.45 -22.68 -0.14
C VAL A 208 -25.18 -23.56 -1.37
N ALA A 209 -25.01 -24.87 -1.19
CA ALA A 209 -24.78 -25.81 -2.28
C ALA A 209 -26.04 -26.07 -3.14
N ILE A 210 -27.24 -26.05 -2.54
CA ILE A 210 -28.50 -26.31 -3.26
C ILE A 210 -28.99 -25.07 -4.04
N ARG A 211 -28.63 -23.85 -3.63
CA ARG A 211 -29.01 -22.62 -4.34
C ARG A 211 -28.21 -22.31 -5.61
N SER A 212 -27.13 -23.04 -5.87
CA SER A 212 -26.34 -22.90 -7.12
C SER A 212 -26.88 -23.73 -8.28
N ARG A 213 -27.88 -24.60 -8.07
CA ARG A 213 -28.47 -25.47 -9.12
C ARG A 213 -29.75 -24.95 -9.77
N ALA A 214 -30.36 -23.88 -9.25
CA ALA A 214 -31.64 -23.36 -9.75
C ALA A 214 -31.52 -22.13 -10.68
N TRP A 215 -30.30 -21.69 -11.01
CA TRP A 215 -30.06 -20.48 -11.84
C TRP A 215 -29.09 -20.70 -13.00
N GLY A 216 -29.04 -21.90 -13.59
CA GLY A 216 -28.42 -22.12 -14.92
C GLY A 216 -27.02 -21.53 -15.11
N LEU A 217 -26.21 -21.51 -14.04
CA LEU A 217 -24.84 -21.01 -14.05
C LEU A 217 -23.93 -22.23 -13.92
N ILE A 218 -23.13 -22.46 -14.96
CA ILE A 218 -22.14 -23.53 -15.19
C ILE A 218 -22.65 -24.58 -16.19
N ASP A 219 -22.26 -24.40 -17.46
CA ASP A 219 -22.05 -25.53 -18.36
C ASP A 219 -20.84 -26.33 -17.84
N PRO A 220 -20.92 -27.67 -17.73
CA PRO A 220 -19.76 -28.48 -17.41
C PRO A 220 -18.73 -28.37 -18.55
N PRO A 221 -17.42 -28.29 -18.27
CA PRO A 221 -16.43 -28.33 -19.32
C PRO A 221 -16.53 -29.70 -20.02
N HIS A 222 -16.69 -29.67 -21.34
CA HIS A 222 -16.62 -30.86 -22.18
C HIS A 222 -15.33 -31.63 -21.88
N LYS A 223 -15.48 -32.78 -21.22
CA LYS A 223 -14.42 -33.69 -20.80
C LYS A 223 -13.57 -34.23 -21.97
N SER A 224 -14.03 -34.07 -23.21
CA SER A 224 -13.44 -34.68 -24.42
C SER A 224 -12.34 -33.86 -25.14
N ARG A 225 -11.91 -32.71 -24.58
CA ARG A 225 -10.81 -31.90 -25.14
C ARG A 225 -9.56 -31.85 -24.25
N ILE A 226 -9.68 -32.16 -22.96
CA ILE A 226 -8.56 -32.17 -22.00
C ILE A 226 -7.69 -33.43 -22.20
N ASP A 227 -8.29 -34.55 -22.60
CA ASP A 227 -7.55 -35.79 -22.80
C ASP A 227 -6.74 -35.80 -24.13
N ARG A 228 -7.18 -35.05 -25.15
CA ARG A 228 -6.43 -34.94 -26.42
C ARG A 228 -5.18 -34.06 -26.37
N VAL A 229 -5.07 -33.16 -25.38
CA VAL A 229 -3.86 -32.34 -25.19
C VAL A 229 -2.82 -33.09 -24.35
N ARG A 230 -3.24 -34.07 -23.55
CA ARG A 230 -2.33 -34.92 -22.77
C ARG A 230 -1.45 -35.81 -23.63
N GLU A 231 -1.94 -36.28 -24.78
CA GLU A 231 -1.17 -37.20 -25.65
C GLU A 231 -0.14 -36.51 -26.55
N ASN A 232 -0.33 -35.23 -26.92
CA ASN A 232 0.61 -34.53 -27.82
C ASN A 232 1.85 -33.91 -27.15
N HIS A 233 1.97 -33.99 -25.82
CA HIS A 233 3.12 -33.45 -25.08
C HIS A 233 3.91 -34.49 -24.27
N LEU A 234 3.55 -35.77 -24.37
CA LEU A 234 4.28 -36.88 -23.73
C LEU A 234 5.61 -37.24 -24.43
N GLY A 235 6.03 -36.50 -25.45
CA GLY A 235 7.29 -36.70 -26.18
C GLY A 235 8.46 -35.80 -25.78
N LYS A 236 8.34 -34.93 -24.75
CA LYS A 236 9.44 -34.01 -24.36
C LYS A 236 9.93 -34.30 -22.95
N GLY A 237 11.20 -34.73 -22.85
CA GLY A 237 11.87 -35.12 -21.61
C GLY A 237 12.12 -33.99 -20.61
N PRO A 238 12.73 -34.30 -19.45
CA PRO A 238 12.89 -33.39 -18.31
C PRO A 238 13.98 -32.35 -18.59
N GLY A 239 13.60 -31.14 -19.01
CA GLY A 239 14.57 -30.06 -19.31
C GLY A 239 14.07 -28.61 -19.13
N HIS A 240 12.82 -28.38 -18.73
CA HIS A 240 12.16 -27.08 -18.91
C HIS A 240 12.37 -26.04 -17.79
N GLU A 241 12.89 -26.41 -16.61
CA GLU A 241 13.28 -25.42 -15.59
C GLU A 241 14.39 -24.48 -16.09
N LYS A 242 15.21 -24.93 -17.05
CA LYS A 242 16.24 -24.12 -17.72
C LYS A 242 15.69 -22.92 -18.49
N GLU A 243 14.40 -22.91 -18.86
CA GLU A 243 13.79 -21.85 -19.66
C GLU A 243 13.24 -20.68 -18.84
N LEU A 244 13.03 -20.86 -17.52
CA LEU A 244 12.64 -19.76 -16.62
C LEU A 244 13.66 -18.60 -16.65
N PRO A 245 13.27 -17.33 -16.64
CA PRO A 245 14.23 -16.22 -16.68
C PRO A 245 14.99 -16.07 -15.36
N LYS A 246 16.24 -15.60 -15.41
CA LYS A 246 16.91 -15.11 -14.20
C LYS A 246 16.21 -13.88 -13.62
N VAL A 247 16.21 -13.76 -12.30
CA VAL A 247 15.59 -12.65 -11.55
C VAL A 247 16.62 -12.03 -10.62
N ASP A 248 16.87 -10.73 -10.82
CA ASP A 248 17.67 -9.92 -9.93
C ASP A 248 16.75 -9.21 -8.93
N ILE A 249 17.07 -9.26 -7.65
CA ILE A 249 16.31 -8.64 -6.58
C ILE A 249 17.17 -7.57 -5.92
N TYR A 250 16.67 -6.34 -5.90
CA TYR A 250 17.35 -5.20 -5.31
C TYR A 250 16.67 -4.80 -4.01
N VAL A 251 17.44 -4.83 -2.93
CA VAL A 251 17.08 -4.32 -1.61
C VAL A 251 17.91 -3.05 -1.38
N CYS A 252 17.26 -1.92 -1.11
CA CYS A 252 17.96 -0.66 -0.86
C CYS A 252 17.80 -0.24 0.61
N THR A 253 18.89 0.15 1.25
CA THR A 253 18.92 0.78 2.57
C THR A 253 19.77 2.05 2.53
N ALA A 254 19.45 3.03 3.36
CA ALA A 254 20.05 4.35 3.35
C ALA A 254 20.85 4.68 4.62
N ASP A 255 20.42 4.20 5.78
CA ASP A 255 20.99 4.58 7.06
C ASP A 255 20.82 3.46 8.12
N PRO A 256 21.91 2.92 8.69
CA PRO A 256 21.84 1.79 9.63
C PRO A 256 21.25 2.14 11.01
N VAL A 257 21.11 3.42 11.35
CA VAL A 257 20.49 3.87 12.60
C VAL A 257 18.97 3.97 12.43
N ILE A 258 18.53 4.56 11.32
CA ILE A 258 17.10 4.72 11.01
C ILE A 258 16.49 3.39 10.52
N GLU A 259 17.27 2.60 9.77
CA GLU A 259 16.92 1.32 9.18
C GLU A 259 17.85 0.23 9.75
N PRO A 260 17.52 -0.39 10.90
CA PRO A 260 18.45 -1.27 11.60
C PRO A 260 18.90 -2.45 10.76
N PRO A 261 20.18 -2.87 10.83
CA PRO A 261 20.70 -3.98 10.04
C PRO A 261 19.89 -5.28 10.21
N VAL A 262 19.36 -5.54 11.41
CA VAL A 262 18.49 -6.71 11.66
C VAL A 262 17.18 -6.68 10.86
N MET A 263 16.59 -5.50 10.64
CA MET A 263 15.39 -5.36 9.80
C MET A 263 15.76 -5.62 8.32
N VAL A 264 16.87 -5.02 7.87
CA VAL A 264 17.38 -5.16 6.50
C VAL A 264 17.62 -6.63 6.16
N ILE A 265 18.30 -7.39 7.03
CA ILE A 265 18.65 -8.79 6.74
C ILE A 265 17.44 -9.72 6.78
N ASN A 266 16.39 -9.41 7.55
CA ASN A 266 15.15 -10.19 7.53
C ASN A 266 14.45 -10.05 6.17
N THR A 267 14.46 -8.85 5.59
CA THR A 267 13.99 -8.63 4.22
C THR A 267 14.86 -9.40 3.21
N VAL A 268 16.19 -9.32 3.31
CA VAL A 268 17.11 -10.09 2.43
C VAL A 268 16.85 -11.60 2.51
N LEU A 269 16.79 -12.17 3.71
CA LEU A 269 16.52 -13.59 3.92
C LEU A 269 15.16 -14.01 3.34
N SER A 270 14.14 -13.14 3.45
CA SER A 270 12.81 -13.42 2.91
C SER A 270 12.78 -13.49 1.37
N VAL A 271 13.55 -12.62 0.71
CA VAL A 271 13.61 -12.59 -0.77
C VAL A 271 14.61 -13.61 -1.32
N MET A 272 15.58 -14.07 -0.54
CA MET A 272 16.41 -15.23 -0.90
C MET A 272 15.63 -16.55 -0.87
N ALA A 273 14.55 -16.62 -0.08
CA ALA A 273 13.74 -17.81 0.14
C ALA A 273 12.48 -17.89 -0.74
N TYR A 274 12.48 -17.28 -1.93
CA TYR A 274 11.41 -17.43 -2.92
C TYR A 274 11.30 -18.90 -3.41
N ASP A 275 10.08 -19.32 -3.78
CA ASP A 275 9.85 -20.63 -4.42
C ASP A 275 10.25 -20.59 -5.89
N TYR A 276 11.56 -20.48 -6.11
CA TYR A 276 12.21 -20.28 -7.41
C TYR A 276 13.56 -21.02 -7.46
N PRO A 277 14.05 -21.45 -8.64
CA PRO A 277 15.37 -22.07 -8.76
C PRO A 277 16.49 -21.15 -8.21
N PRO A 278 17.26 -21.57 -7.19
CA PRO A 278 18.28 -20.74 -6.55
C PRO A 278 19.34 -20.20 -7.53
N GLU A 279 19.74 -21.00 -8.52
CA GLU A 279 20.71 -20.64 -9.56
C GLU A 279 20.21 -19.55 -10.53
N LYS A 280 18.90 -19.23 -10.47
CA LYS A 280 18.26 -18.18 -11.26
C LYS A 280 17.93 -16.94 -10.44
N LEU A 281 18.23 -16.97 -9.14
CA LEU A 281 17.94 -15.91 -8.21
C LEU A 281 19.24 -15.21 -7.80
N SER A 282 19.23 -13.89 -7.85
CA SER A 282 20.37 -13.08 -7.41
C SER A 282 19.87 -11.89 -6.59
N VAL A 283 20.35 -11.76 -5.36
CA VAL A 283 19.92 -10.72 -4.41
C VAL A 283 21.07 -9.75 -4.19
N TYR A 284 20.76 -8.47 -4.35
CA TYR A 284 21.70 -7.37 -4.21
C TYR A 284 21.20 -6.44 -3.11
N LEU A 285 22.01 -6.27 -2.05
CA LEU A 285 21.80 -5.23 -1.04
C LEU A 285 22.62 -4.00 -1.42
N SER A 286 21.93 -2.92 -1.80
CA SER A 286 22.58 -1.61 -1.93
C SER A 286 22.45 -0.85 -0.61
N ASP A 287 23.60 -0.45 -0.08
CA ASP A 287 23.73 0.33 1.14
C ASP A 287 24.23 1.74 0.79
N ASP A 288 23.32 2.71 0.75
CA ASP A 288 23.68 4.11 0.53
C ASP A 288 24.38 4.69 1.77
N GLY A 289 24.35 4.02 2.92
CA GLY A 289 25.08 4.37 4.12
C GLY A 289 26.55 3.95 4.10
N GLY A 290 26.92 2.97 3.28
CA GLY A 290 28.27 2.39 3.27
C GLY A 290 28.71 1.83 4.63
N SER A 291 27.77 1.28 5.39
CA SER A 291 27.97 0.87 6.79
C SER A 291 28.60 -0.51 6.89
N ASP A 292 29.71 -0.61 7.61
CA ASP A 292 30.35 -1.90 7.92
C ASP A 292 29.45 -2.78 8.80
N LEU A 293 28.60 -2.19 9.66
CA LEU A 293 27.57 -2.90 10.45
C LEU A 293 26.51 -3.55 9.56
N THR A 294 26.08 -2.86 8.50
CA THR A 294 25.11 -3.42 7.53
C THR A 294 25.74 -4.58 6.77
N PHE A 295 27.00 -4.43 6.34
CA PHE A 295 27.74 -5.51 5.70
C PHE A 295 27.96 -6.70 6.65
N TYR A 296 28.33 -6.45 7.92
CA TYR A 296 28.47 -7.49 8.94
C TYR A 296 27.15 -8.25 9.16
N ALA A 297 26.03 -7.53 9.23
CA ALA A 297 24.72 -8.17 9.34
C ALA A 297 24.43 -9.07 8.14
N LEU A 298 24.74 -8.61 6.92
CA LEU A 298 24.58 -9.41 5.71
C LEU A 298 25.48 -10.66 5.71
N LEU A 299 26.70 -10.55 6.23
CA LEU A 299 27.62 -11.67 6.39
C LEU A 299 27.04 -12.73 7.36
N GLU A 300 26.57 -12.30 8.52
CA GLU A 300 25.90 -13.18 9.48
C GLU A 300 24.64 -13.84 8.88
N ALA A 301 23.84 -13.07 8.13
CA ALA A 301 22.67 -13.58 7.42
C ALA A 301 23.03 -14.60 6.34
N SER A 302 24.16 -14.43 5.64
CA SER A 302 24.64 -15.39 4.64
C SER A 302 24.96 -16.76 5.24
N HIS A 303 25.46 -16.80 6.48
CA HIS A 303 25.69 -18.04 7.21
C HIS A 303 24.38 -18.70 7.62
N PHE A 304 23.44 -17.92 8.16
CA PHE A 304 22.12 -18.42 8.54
C PHE A 304 21.30 -18.90 7.35
N ALA A 305 21.44 -18.26 6.18
CA ALA A 305 20.74 -18.63 4.94
C ALA A 305 20.97 -20.10 4.55
N LYS A 306 22.15 -20.66 4.83
CA LYS A 306 22.48 -22.09 4.59
C LYS A 306 21.55 -23.07 5.30
N TYR A 307 20.87 -22.61 6.35
CA TYR A 307 19.93 -23.38 7.14
C TYR A 307 18.48 -22.94 6.89
N TRP A 308 18.25 -21.63 6.77
CA TRP A 308 16.92 -21.06 6.58
C TRP A 308 16.26 -21.41 5.24
N LEU A 309 17.01 -21.30 4.13
CA LEU A 309 16.49 -21.56 2.79
C LEU A 309 16.01 -23.01 2.61
N PRO A 310 16.80 -24.05 2.95
CA PRO A 310 16.32 -25.43 2.87
C PRO A 310 15.13 -25.70 3.79
N TYR A 311 15.13 -25.14 5.01
CA TYR A 311 13.99 -25.24 5.93
C TYR A 311 12.71 -24.65 5.32
N CYS A 312 12.82 -23.44 4.76
CA CYS A 312 11.75 -22.76 4.03
C CYS A 312 11.19 -23.61 2.89
N LYS A 313 12.06 -24.21 2.09
CA LYS A 313 11.67 -25.04 0.95
C LYS A 313 11.00 -26.34 1.40
N LYS A 314 11.59 -27.02 2.38
CA LYS A 314 11.12 -28.31 2.92
C LYS A 314 9.73 -28.22 3.54
N PHE A 315 9.49 -27.19 4.35
CA PHE A 315 8.23 -27.04 5.10
C PHE A 315 7.26 -26.02 4.50
N LYS A 316 7.56 -25.45 3.32
CA LYS A 316 6.73 -24.44 2.64
C LYS A 316 6.35 -23.27 3.57
N VAL A 317 7.32 -22.82 4.33
CA VAL A 317 7.20 -21.76 5.36
C VAL A 317 6.59 -20.49 4.75
N GLU A 318 5.63 -19.89 5.42
CA GLU A 318 5.08 -18.58 5.06
C GLU A 318 4.70 -17.82 6.35
N PRO A 319 5.04 -16.53 6.52
CA PRO A 319 5.86 -15.69 5.63
C PRO A 319 7.33 -16.13 5.57
N ARG A 320 8.07 -15.66 4.56
CA ARG A 320 9.50 -16.01 4.37
C ARG A 320 10.48 -15.22 5.23
N SER A 321 10.01 -14.15 5.88
CA SER A 321 10.81 -13.41 6.86
C SER A 321 10.92 -14.20 8.16
N PRO A 322 12.13 -14.55 8.63
CA PRO A 322 12.29 -15.34 9.84
C PRO A 322 11.77 -14.61 11.09
N ALA A 323 12.04 -13.30 11.24
CA ALA A 323 11.49 -12.50 12.34
C ALA A 323 9.97 -12.58 12.42
N GLU A 324 9.27 -12.56 11.29
CA GLU A 324 7.81 -12.62 11.28
C GLU A 324 7.31 -14.04 11.52
N TYR A 325 7.95 -15.02 10.88
CA TYR A 325 7.58 -16.43 11.04
C TYR A 325 7.66 -16.86 12.50
N PHE A 326 8.77 -16.60 13.19
CA PHE A 326 8.95 -16.98 14.60
C PHE A 326 8.06 -16.22 15.59
N ASN A 327 7.55 -15.04 15.21
CA ASN A 327 6.59 -14.28 16.02
C ASN A 327 5.13 -14.70 15.78
N SER A 328 4.85 -15.42 14.68
CA SER A 328 3.50 -15.78 14.24
C SER A 328 3.13 -17.26 14.44
N SER A 329 4.08 -18.13 14.80
CA SER A 329 3.91 -19.58 14.73
C SER A 329 3.15 -20.16 15.94
N ASP A 330 1.82 -20.20 15.85
CA ASP A 330 0.92 -20.97 16.75
C ASP A 330 0.36 -22.24 16.06
N ASP A 331 0.73 -22.52 14.80
CA ASP A 331 0.20 -23.67 14.06
C ASP A 331 0.69 -25.01 14.64
N PRO A 332 -0.15 -26.06 14.67
CA PRO A 332 0.26 -27.40 15.09
C PRO A 332 1.28 -27.98 14.09
N LEU A 333 2.51 -28.15 14.55
CA LEU A 333 3.62 -28.69 13.78
C LEU A 333 3.72 -30.20 13.95
N ASP A 334 4.12 -30.91 12.89
CA ASP A 334 4.57 -32.30 13.02
C ASP A 334 5.80 -32.40 13.95
N ALA A 335 6.01 -33.57 14.55
CA ALA A 335 7.12 -33.79 15.49
C ALA A 335 8.50 -33.55 14.86
N ASN A 336 8.66 -33.86 13.56
CA ASN A 336 9.91 -33.61 12.84
C ASN A 336 10.13 -32.12 12.56
N GLN A 337 9.08 -31.42 12.13
CA GLN A 337 9.12 -29.97 11.91
C GLN A 337 9.38 -29.21 13.21
N SER A 338 8.82 -29.67 14.33
CA SER A 338 9.02 -29.08 15.66
C SER A 338 10.48 -29.12 16.10
N LYS A 339 11.17 -30.26 15.91
CA LYS A 339 12.59 -30.40 16.25
C LYS A 339 13.48 -29.49 15.39
N GLU A 340 13.25 -29.48 14.08
CA GLU A 340 14.00 -28.59 13.17
C GLU A 340 13.70 -27.11 13.47
N LEU A 341 12.45 -26.76 13.79
CA LEU A 341 12.08 -25.39 14.14
C LEU A 341 12.88 -24.88 15.34
N VAL A 342 12.99 -25.67 16.41
CA VAL A 342 13.76 -25.29 17.62
C VAL A 342 15.22 -25.03 17.27
N PHE A 343 15.82 -25.89 16.45
CA PHE A 343 17.20 -25.73 16.02
C PHE A 343 17.39 -24.47 15.16
N ILE A 344 16.54 -24.25 14.16
CA ILE A 344 16.63 -23.10 13.26
C ILE A 344 16.34 -21.80 14.03
N LYS A 345 15.37 -21.79 14.94
CA LYS A 345 15.07 -20.63 15.81
C LYS A 345 16.27 -20.27 16.67
N LYS A 346 16.94 -21.26 17.28
CA LYS A 346 18.18 -21.02 18.03
C LYS A 346 19.25 -20.34 17.17
N LEU A 347 19.48 -20.81 15.95
CA LEU A 347 20.45 -20.19 15.03
C LEU A 347 20.05 -18.75 14.66
N TYR A 348 18.76 -18.50 14.46
CA TYR A 348 18.24 -17.16 14.21
C TYR A 348 18.47 -16.23 15.40
N ASP A 349 18.12 -16.67 16.61
CA ASP A 349 18.28 -15.88 17.84
C ASP A 349 19.77 -15.55 18.09
N GLU A 350 20.67 -16.51 17.85
CA GLU A 350 22.11 -16.29 17.96
C GLU A 350 22.63 -15.26 16.94
N MET A 351 22.21 -15.37 15.67
CA MET A 351 22.54 -14.40 14.62
C MET A 351 22.00 -13.01 14.96
N GLU A 352 20.73 -12.91 15.34
CA GLU A 352 20.06 -11.67 15.70
C GLU A 352 20.77 -10.98 16.88
N ASN A 353 21.13 -11.74 17.91
CA ASN A 353 21.85 -11.22 19.06
C ASN A 353 23.24 -10.68 18.68
N ARG A 354 24.00 -11.37 17.82
CA ARG A 354 25.30 -10.87 17.33
C ARG A 354 25.15 -9.53 16.61
N ILE A 355 24.17 -9.44 15.71
CA ILE A 355 23.90 -8.21 14.94
C ILE A 355 23.46 -7.07 15.87
N LYS A 356 22.50 -7.32 16.77
CA LYS A 356 22.03 -6.31 17.73
C LYS A 356 23.14 -5.83 18.66
N ASN A 357 24.00 -6.73 19.14
CA ASN A 357 25.12 -6.37 20.00
C ASN A 357 26.14 -5.50 19.25
N ALA A 358 26.50 -5.86 18.01
CA ALA A 358 27.41 -5.04 17.19
C ALA A 358 26.82 -3.65 16.90
N ALA A 359 25.53 -3.58 16.56
CA ALA A 359 24.83 -2.32 16.33
C ALA A 359 24.77 -1.45 17.60
N LYS A 360 24.49 -2.05 18.76
CA LYS A 360 24.46 -1.35 20.06
C LYS A 360 25.83 -0.81 20.46
N LEU A 361 26.90 -1.54 20.18
CA LEU A 361 28.27 -1.13 20.45
C LEU A 361 28.83 -0.19 19.36
N ALA A 362 28.09 0.01 18.26
CA ALA A 362 28.54 0.70 17.05
C ALA A 362 29.91 0.21 16.54
N ARG A 363 30.24 -1.07 16.78
CA ARG A 363 31.54 -1.66 16.47
C ARG A 363 31.43 -3.16 16.22
N ILE A 364 32.22 -3.65 15.28
CA ILE A 364 32.41 -5.08 15.00
C ILE A 364 33.62 -5.61 15.79
N PRO A 365 33.55 -6.80 16.41
CA PRO A 365 34.70 -7.42 17.06
C PRO A 365 35.92 -7.57 16.13
N GLU A 366 37.10 -7.16 16.60
CA GLU A 366 38.35 -7.11 15.81
C GLU A 366 38.75 -8.49 15.25
N GLU A 367 38.51 -9.55 16.03
CA GLU A 367 38.73 -10.93 15.61
C GLU A 367 37.88 -11.34 14.42
N LEU A 368 36.67 -10.80 14.28
CA LEU A 368 35.80 -11.08 13.13
C LEU A 368 36.19 -10.22 11.92
N ARG A 369 36.56 -8.96 12.16
CA ARG A 369 37.03 -8.05 11.11
C ARG A 369 38.28 -8.61 10.42
N SER A 370 39.23 -9.15 11.18
CA SER A 370 40.46 -9.77 10.67
C SER A 370 40.25 -11.12 9.97
N LYS A 371 39.19 -11.87 10.30
CA LYS A 371 38.86 -13.16 9.66
C LYS A 371 38.30 -13.02 8.25
N HIS A 372 37.74 -11.87 7.88
CA HIS A 372 37.12 -11.66 6.58
C HIS A 372 37.78 -10.51 5.83
N THR A 373 38.56 -10.83 4.79
CA THR A 373 39.35 -9.85 4.01
C THR A 373 38.50 -8.73 3.41
N GLY A 374 37.21 -8.96 3.16
CA GLY A 374 36.27 -7.96 2.66
C GLY A 374 36.14 -6.68 3.50
N PHE A 375 36.43 -6.72 4.80
CA PHE A 375 36.40 -5.52 5.65
C PHE A 375 37.50 -4.52 5.34
N SER A 376 38.58 -4.93 4.66
CA SER A 376 39.68 -4.04 4.26
C SER A 376 39.23 -2.90 3.33
N GLN A 377 38.10 -3.06 2.62
CA GLN A 377 37.53 -1.99 1.78
C GLN A 377 37.04 -0.78 2.60
N TRP A 378 36.80 -0.96 3.91
CA TRP A 378 36.48 0.15 4.82
C TRP A 378 37.71 0.87 5.37
N ASP A 379 38.93 0.37 5.12
CA ASP A 379 40.14 1.04 5.63
C ASP A 379 40.38 2.39 4.93
N SER A 380 39.86 2.56 3.70
CA SER A 380 39.82 3.83 2.97
C SER A 380 38.53 4.63 3.18
N TYR A 381 37.60 4.16 4.02
CA TYR A 381 36.32 4.82 4.26
C TYR A 381 36.53 6.06 5.13
N SER A 382 36.15 7.23 4.62
CA SER A 382 36.26 8.49 5.36
C SER A 382 34.94 8.90 5.99
N SER A 383 33.84 8.86 5.24
CA SER A 383 32.50 9.17 5.73
C SER A 383 31.42 8.60 4.81
N GLN A 384 30.15 8.65 5.25
CA GLN A 384 28.99 8.26 4.42
C GLN A 384 28.87 9.05 3.10
N ARG A 385 29.53 10.21 3.02
CA ARG A 385 29.53 11.07 1.82
C ARG A 385 30.85 11.04 1.06
N ASP A 386 31.86 10.34 1.58
CA ASP A 386 33.18 10.23 0.98
C ASP A 386 33.79 8.86 1.24
N HIS A 387 33.63 7.97 0.25
CA HIS A 387 34.19 6.64 0.27
C HIS A 387 34.26 6.06 -1.14
N ASP A 388 35.23 5.16 -1.35
CA ASP A 388 35.34 4.35 -2.57
C ASP A 388 34.13 3.40 -2.70
N THR A 389 33.96 2.81 -3.89
CA THR A 389 33.04 1.69 -4.07
C THR A 389 33.45 0.53 -3.18
N ILE A 390 32.48 0.00 -2.45
CA ILE A 390 32.59 -1.21 -1.65
C ILE A 390 31.68 -2.27 -2.26
N LEU A 391 32.23 -3.38 -2.70
CA LEU A 391 31.48 -4.46 -3.31
C LEU A 391 32.01 -5.80 -2.79
N GLN A 392 31.08 -6.65 -2.35
CA GLN A 392 31.38 -7.98 -1.83
C GLN A 392 30.36 -8.98 -2.38
N ILE A 393 30.84 -10.07 -2.98
CA ILE A 393 30.01 -11.22 -3.38
C ILE A 393 30.13 -12.26 -2.27
N LEU A 394 29.14 -12.33 -1.37
CA LEU A 394 29.16 -13.24 -0.22
C LEU A 394 28.80 -14.67 -0.62
N THR A 395 28.00 -14.81 -1.68
CA THR A 395 27.61 -16.09 -2.23
C THR A 395 27.56 -15.94 -3.74
N ASP A 396 28.37 -16.70 -4.47
CA ASP A 396 28.31 -16.76 -5.92
C ASP A 396 27.50 -17.98 -6.32
N GLY A 397 26.26 -17.78 -6.80
CA GLY A 397 25.39 -18.89 -7.23
C GLY A 397 25.92 -19.62 -8.48
N ARG A 398 27.00 -19.13 -9.10
CA ARG A 398 27.72 -19.82 -10.19
C ARG A 398 28.77 -20.79 -9.63
N ASP A 399 29.20 -20.62 -8.38
CA ASP A 399 30.18 -21.50 -7.73
C ASP A 399 29.48 -22.78 -7.26
N PRO A 400 29.88 -23.97 -7.78
CA PRO A 400 29.31 -25.25 -7.34
C PRO A 400 29.59 -25.58 -5.86
N ASN A 401 30.49 -24.85 -5.19
CA ASN A 401 30.77 -25.01 -3.76
C ASN A 401 29.87 -24.14 -2.87
N ALA A 402 29.17 -23.15 -3.45
CA ALA A 402 28.24 -22.29 -2.73
C ALA A 402 26.91 -23.02 -2.44
N LYS A 403 26.98 -23.99 -1.51
CA LYS A 403 25.88 -24.90 -1.19
C LYS A 403 25.31 -24.65 0.20
N ASP A 404 24.02 -24.95 0.34
CA ASP A 404 23.32 -25.03 1.61
C ASP A 404 23.67 -26.33 2.36
N LYS A 405 23.11 -26.49 3.57
CA LYS A 405 23.37 -27.67 4.41
C LYS A 405 22.89 -28.99 3.78
N ASP A 406 21.95 -28.94 2.84
CA ASP A 406 21.37 -30.09 2.16
C ASP A 406 22.08 -30.35 0.80
N GLY A 407 23.10 -29.57 0.46
CA GLY A 407 23.93 -29.72 -0.75
C GLY A 407 23.39 -29.01 -2.00
N PHE A 408 22.33 -28.21 -1.89
CA PHE A 408 21.77 -27.43 -3.00
C PHE A 408 22.47 -26.07 -3.15
N VAL A 409 22.57 -25.59 -4.38
CA VAL A 409 23.18 -24.28 -4.68
C VAL A 409 22.38 -23.16 -4.02
N LEU A 410 23.08 -22.16 -3.46
CA LEU A 410 22.49 -20.96 -2.89
C LEU A 410 22.32 -19.85 -3.93
N PRO A 411 21.33 -18.96 -3.78
CA PRO A 411 21.22 -17.76 -4.60
C PRO A 411 22.46 -16.88 -4.51
N THR A 412 22.77 -16.14 -5.58
CA THR A 412 23.85 -15.15 -5.55
C THR A 412 23.49 -14.04 -4.56
N LEU A 413 24.42 -13.65 -3.68
CA LEU A 413 24.23 -12.61 -2.68
C LEU A 413 25.36 -11.57 -2.77
N VAL A 414 25.00 -10.32 -3.04
CA VAL A 414 25.95 -9.22 -3.28
C VAL A 414 25.64 -8.04 -2.38
N TYR A 415 26.68 -7.49 -1.74
CA TYR A 415 26.66 -6.19 -1.09
C TYR A 415 27.26 -5.13 -2.02
N LEU A 416 26.63 -3.97 -2.10
CA LEU A 416 27.14 -2.81 -2.83
C LEU A 416 26.94 -1.51 -2.03
N ALA A 417 28.02 -0.80 -1.75
CA ALA A 417 28.01 0.63 -1.53
C ALA A 417 28.75 1.30 -2.71
N ARG A 418 28.05 2.15 -3.44
CA ARG A 418 28.61 2.87 -4.60
C ARG A 418 29.57 3.98 -4.15
N GLU A 419 30.49 4.39 -5.02
CA GLU A 419 31.38 5.50 -4.73
C GLU A 419 30.57 6.77 -4.41
N LYS A 420 30.97 7.47 -3.35
CA LYS A 420 30.45 8.79 -2.99
C LYS A 420 31.59 9.77 -2.80
N ARG A 421 31.38 10.99 -3.31
CA ARG A 421 32.29 12.12 -3.16
C ARG A 421 31.49 13.38 -2.79
N PRO A 422 31.98 14.23 -1.88
CA PRO A 422 31.26 15.43 -1.45
C PRO A 422 30.87 16.38 -2.60
N GLN A 423 31.65 16.39 -3.69
CA GLN A 423 31.45 17.26 -4.85
C GLN A 423 30.37 16.76 -5.83
N HIS A 424 29.84 15.54 -5.64
CA HIS A 424 28.91 14.91 -6.57
C HIS A 424 27.58 14.58 -5.89
N HIS A 425 26.49 15.12 -6.43
CA HIS A 425 25.15 14.75 -5.99
C HIS A 425 24.85 13.29 -6.35
N HIS A 426 24.51 12.48 -5.34
CA HIS A 426 24.37 11.03 -5.49
C HIS A 426 22.97 10.58 -5.89
N ASN A 427 21.96 11.47 -5.94
CA ASN A 427 20.60 11.11 -6.39
C ASN A 427 19.91 10.00 -5.57
N PHE A 428 20.25 9.85 -4.29
CA PHE A 428 19.60 8.94 -3.32
C PHE A 428 19.33 7.54 -3.92
N LYS A 429 18.12 7.02 -3.72
CA LYS A 429 17.69 5.68 -4.18
C LYS A 429 17.73 5.52 -5.70
N ALA A 430 17.41 6.56 -6.48
CA ALA A 430 17.52 6.53 -7.95
C ALA A 430 18.95 6.19 -8.41
N GLY A 431 19.94 6.83 -7.79
CA GLY A 431 21.34 6.59 -8.08
C GLY A 431 21.83 5.22 -7.62
N ALA A 432 21.36 4.75 -6.46
CA ALA A 432 21.67 3.41 -5.94
C ALA A 432 21.14 2.31 -6.87
N MET A 433 19.86 2.42 -7.27
CA MET A 433 19.23 1.52 -8.23
C MET A 433 19.93 1.52 -9.59
N ASN A 434 20.33 2.68 -10.11
CA ASN A 434 21.06 2.75 -11.39
C ASN A 434 22.42 2.08 -11.32
N ALA A 435 23.16 2.25 -10.22
CA ALA A 435 24.40 1.53 -9.98
C ALA A 435 24.16 0.01 -9.95
N LEU A 436 23.11 -0.46 -9.26
CA LEU A 436 22.72 -1.87 -9.22
C LEU A 436 22.37 -2.43 -10.61
N ILE A 437 21.62 -1.70 -11.44
CA ILE A 437 21.27 -2.16 -12.80
C ILE A 437 22.54 -2.40 -13.62
N ARG A 438 23.56 -1.54 -13.49
CA ARG A 438 24.85 -1.68 -14.17
C ARG A 438 25.66 -2.85 -13.61
N VAL A 439 25.84 -2.90 -12.29
CA VAL A 439 26.62 -3.95 -11.63
C VAL A 439 26.02 -5.34 -11.86
N SER A 440 24.71 -5.48 -11.68
CA SER A 440 24.06 -6.79 -11.84
C SER A 440 24.07 -7.26 -13.29
N SER A 441 24.16 -6.35 -14.28
CA SER A 441 24.30 -6.72 -15.69
C SER A 441 25.60 -7.49 -15.98
N GLU A 442 26.63 -7.29 -15.16
CA GLU A 442 27.93 -7.94 -15.26
C GLU A 442 28.03 -9.22 -14.39
N ILE A 443 27.19 -9.37 -13.37
CA ILE A 443 27.19 -10.52 -12.45
C ILE A 443 26.20 -11.60 -12.90
N SER A 444 24.90 -11.32 -12.81
CA SER A 444 23.83 -12.30 -13.09
C SER A 444 23.14 -12.04 -14.43
N ASN A 445 23.08 -10.78 -14.85
CA ASN A 445 22.38 -10.26 -16.01
C ASN A 445 20.90 -10.69 -16.08
N GLY A 446 20.19 -10.66 -14.94
CA GLY A 446 18.81 -11.11 -14.87
C GLY A 446 17.88 -10.23 -15.72
N PRO A 447 17.11 -10.77 -16.69
CA PRO A 447 16.22 -9.97 -17.53
C PRO A 447 15.00 -9.41 -16.75
N ILE A 448 14.67 -9.99 -15.60
CA ILE A 448 13.67 -9.45 -14.68
C ILE A 448 14.38 -8.88 -13.45
N ILE A 449 13.93 -7.70 -13.03
CA ILE A 449 14.40 -7.02 -11.83
C ILE A 449 13.22 -6.84 -10.88
N LEU A 450 13.33 -7.29 -9.65
CA LEU A 450 12.44 -6.93 -8.54
C LEU A 450 13.13 -5.87 -7.70
N ASN A 451 12.44 -4.79 -7.37
CA ASN A 451 12.91 -3.84 -6.37
C ASN A 451 12.01 -3.84 -5.13
N VAL A 452 12.64 -3.84 -3.96
CA VAL A 452 11.97 -3.74 -2.67
C VAL A 452 12.73 -2.78 -1.74
N ASP A 453 11.99 -2.10 -0.88
CA ASP A 453 12.56 -1.35 0.25
C ASP A 453 13.08 -2.32 1.31
N CYS A 454 14.07 -1.90 2.10
CA CYS A 454 14.64 -2.73 3.16
C CYS A 454 13.64 -3.10 4.28
N ASP A 455 12.53 -2.38 4.41
CA ASP A 455 11.44 -2.67 5.34
C ASP A 455 10.33 -3.52 4.70
N MET A 456 10.47 -3.98 3.45
CA MET A 456 9.41 -4.64 2.67
C MET A 456 9.75 -6.11 2.37
N TYR A 457 9.38 -7.02 3.28
CA TYR A 457 9.72 -8.44 3.15
C TYR A 457 8.72 -9.21 2.27
N SER A 458 9.16 -10.36 1.77
CA SER A 458 8.32 -11.31 1.01
C SER A 458 7.37 -12.06 1.94
N ASN A 459 6.07 -11.78 1.81
CA ASN A 459 5.01 -12.47 2.53
C ASN A 459 4.41 -13.64 1.72
N ASN A 460 4.70 -13.74 0.42
CA ASN A 460 4.24 -14.81 -0.44
C ASN A 460 5.36 -15.22 -1.40
N SER A 461 5.88 -16.44 -1.23
CA SER A 461 6.97 -16.97 -2.05
C SER A 461 6.63 -17.27 -3.50
N HIS A 462 5.36 -17.17 -3.90
CA HIS A 462 4.95 -17.38 -5.29
C HIS A 462 4.93 -16.07 -6.10
N SER A 463 5.29 -14.93 -5.50
CA SER A 463 5.17 -13.61 -6.13
C SER A 463 5.98 -13.47 -7.43
N ILE A 464 7.17 -14.10 -7.51
CA ILE A 464 7.95 -14.17 -8.76
C ILE A 464 7.13 -14.87 -9.86
N ARG A 465 6.56 -16.03 -9.56
CA ARG A 465 5.77 -16.81 -10.52
C ARG A 465 4.52 -16.07 -10.95
N ASP A 466 3.86 -15.36 -10.03
CA ASP A 466 2.73 -14.50 -10.35
C ASP A 466 3.13 -13.38 -11.33
N ALA A 467 4.27 -12.72 -11.12
CA ALA A 467 4.78 -11.72 -12.07
C ALA A 467 5.12 -12.33 -13.44
N LEU A 468 5.72 -13.52 -13.46
CA LEU A 468 6.07 -14.23 -14.70
C LEU A 468 4.85 -14.67 -15.51
N CYS A 469 3.71 -14.96 -14.87
CA CYS A 469 2.46 -15.19 -15.60
C CYS A 469 2.10 -14.00 -16.50
N PHE A 470 2.46 -12.77 -16.14
CA PHE A 470 2.26 -11.60 -16.98
C PHE A 470 3.34 -11.50 -18.06
N PHE A 471 4.63 -11.53 -17.69
CA PHE A 471 5.72 -11.32 -18.65
C PHE A 471 5.85 -12.42 -19.71
N MET A 472 5.55 -13.66 -19.35
CA MET A 472 5.75 -14.84 -20.20
C MET A 472 4.47 -15.27 -20.94
N ASP A 473 3.38 -14.52 -20.81
CA ASP A 473 2.17 -14.78 -21.59
C ASP A 473 2.44 -14.56 -23.09
N GLU A 474 2.10 -15.53 -23.93
CA GLU A 474 2.46 -15.53 -25.35
C GLU A 474 1.82 -14.38 -26.14
N GLU A 475 0.60 -13.99 -25.79
CA GLU A 475 -0.13 -12.96 -26.52
C GLU A 475 0.11 -11.58 -25.93
N LYS A 476 0.14 -11.44 -24.60
CA LYS A 476 0.15 -10.14 -23.93
C LYS A 476 1.42 -9.84 -23.15
N GLY A 477 2.31 -10.81 -22.94
CA GLY A 477 3.49 -10.59 -22.11
C GLY A 477 4.46 -9.57 -22.70
N HIS A 478 4.56 -9.53 -24.03
CA HIS A 478 5.49 -8.65 -24.75
C HIS A 478 5.17 -7.14 -24.63
N GLU A 479 3.93 -6.75 -24.26
CA GLU A 479 3.55 -5.34 -24.05
C GLU A 479 3.79 -4.83 -22.62
N ILE A 480 4.09 -5.72 -21.67
CA ILE A 480 4.17 -5.41 -20.24
C ILE A 480 5.61 -5.08 -19.85
N ALA A 481 5.87 -3.84 -19.43
CA ALA A 481 7.17 -3.42 -18.93
C ALA A 481 7.36 -3.75 -17.45
N PHE A 482 6.34 -3.57 -16.63
CA PHE A 482 6.41 -3.83 -15.19
C PHE A 482 5.09 -4.28 -14.58
N VAL A 483 5.18 -5.03 -13.48
CA VAL A 483 4.06 -5.53 -12.68
C VAL A 483 4.20 -4.94 -11.27
N GLN A 484 3.28 -4.05 -10.91
CA GLN A 484 3.21 -3.40 -9.60
C GLN A 484 2.31 -4.20 -8.66
N PHE A 485 2.84 -4.57 -7.49
CA PHE A 485 2.05 -5.11 -6.39
C PHE A 485 1.66 -4.01 -5.40
N PRO A 486 0.56 -4.15 -4.66
CA PRO A 486 0.19 -3.17 -3.65
C PRO A 486 1.20 -3.13 -2.50
N GLN A 487 1.57 -1.91 -2.09
CA GLN A 487 2.36 -1.67 -0.89
C GLN A 487 1.47 -1.90 0.34
N ASN A 488 1.72 -3.01 1.05
CA ASN A 488 0.98 -3.39 2.23
C ASN A 488 1.88 -3.36 3.46
N PHE A 489 1.27 -3.26 4.65
CA PHE A 489 2.00 -3.17 5.91
C PHE A 489 1.49 -4.22 6.90
N LYS A 490 2.38 -4.72 7.77
CA LYS A 490 2.04 -5.71 8.80
C LYS A 490 1.42 -5.09 10.04
N ASN A 491 1.88 -3.90 10.43
CA ASN A 491 1.51 -3.20 11.65
C ASN A 491 0.28 -2.30 11.44
N VAL A 492 -0.69 -2.73 10.64
CA VAL A 492 -1.92 -1.98 10.38
C VAL A 492 -2.92 -2.28 11.49
N THR A 493 -3.36 -1.26 12.23
CA THR A 493 -4.39 -1.42 13.28
C THR A 493 -5.79 -1.55 12.66
N ARG A 494 -6.77 -1.99 13.45
CA ARG A 494 -8.14 -2.26 12.98
C ARG A 494 -8.83 -1.05 12.33
N ASN A 495 -8.64 0.14 12.89
CA ASN A 495 -9.28 1.39 12.48
C ASN A 495 -8.27 2.40 11.90
N GLU A 496 -7.01 2.03 11.69
CA GLU A 496 -6.02 2.79 10.91
C GLU A 496 -5.98 4.28 11.18
N ILE A 497 -5.55 4.66 12.38
CA ILE A 497 -5.56 6.06 12.84
C ILE A 497 -4.78 7.04 11.94
N TYR A 498 -3.85 6.53 11.11
CA TYR A 498 -3.06 7.30 10.14
C TYR A 498 -3.35 6.99 8.67
N ASP A 499 -4.35 6.15 8.37
CA ASP A 499 -4.71 5.81 6.99
C ASP A 499 -3.50 5.27 6.19
N ALA A 500 -2.74 4.35 6.81
CA ALA A 500 -1.47 3.88 6.26
C ALA A 500 -1.63 2.78 5.21
N ALA A 501 -2.68 1.95 5.22
CA ALA A 501 -2.85 0.89 4.23
C ALA A 501 -3.31 1.40 2.85
N ILE A 502 -3.70 2.67 2.75
CA ILE A 502 -4.10 3.34 1.50
C ILE A 502 -5.14 2.51 0.72
N ARG A 503 -6.12 1.94 1.44
CA ARG A 503 -7.01 0.87 0.93
C ARG A 503 -7.69 1.20 -0.38
N VAL A 504 -8.29 2.39 -0.48
CA VAL A 504 -9.03 2.81 -1.67
C VAL A 504 -8.11 2.89 -2.89
N ILE A 505 -6.85 3.27 -2.71
CA ILE A 505 -5.89 3.30 -3.83
C ILE A 505 -5.61 1.87 -4.30
N ASN A 506 -5.33 0.96 -3.37
CA ASN A 506 -5.01 -0.43 -3.67
C ASN A 506 -6.20 -1.21 -4.26
N GLU A 507 -7.42 -1.02 -3.72
CA GLU A 507 -8.60 -1.82 -4.09
C GLU A 507 -9.44 -1.19 -5.21
N VAL A 508 -9.27 0.10 -5.51
CA VAL A 508 -10.11 0.84 -6.48
C VAL A 508 -9.27 1.61 -7.50
N GLU A 509 -8.42 2.54 -7.07
CA GLU A 509 -7.75 3.47 -8.01
C GLU A 509 -6.77 2.75 -8.93
N PHE A 510 -5.91 1.89 -8.37
CA PHE A 510 -4.90 1.18 -9.16
C PHE A 510 -5.54 0.14 -10.10
N HIS A 511 -6.66 -0.46 -9.71
CA HIS A 511 -7.48 -1.27 -10.61
C HIS A 511 -8.11 -0.45 -11.74
N GLY A 512 -8.47 0.80 -11.49
CA GLY A 512 -8.93 1.75 -12.51
C GLY A 512 -7.82 2.09 -13.51
N LEU A 513 -6.64 2.45 -13.01
CA LEU A 513 -5.46 2.76 -13.83
C LEU A 513 -4.98 1.56 -14.65
N ASP A 514 -5.02 0.35 -14.09
CA ASP A 514 -4.73 -0.90 -14.79
C ASP A 514 -5.64 -1.10 -16.02
N GLY A 515 -6.88 -0.63 -15.94
CA GLY A 515 -7.82 -0.60 -17.05
C GLY A 515 -7.48 0.42 -18.14
N CYS A 516 -6.59 1.36 -17.89
CA CYS A 516 -6.24 2.47 -18.78
C CYS A 516 -4.79 2.40 -19.32
N GLY A 517 -4.06 1.32 -19.04
CA GLY A 517 -2.68 1.12 -19.50
C GLY A 517 -1.71 0.67 -18.39
N GLY A 518 -2.17 0.63 -17.14
CA GLY A 518 -1.36 0.18 -16.00
C GLY A 518 -1.18 1.25 -14.92
N PRO A 519 -0.96 0.86 -13.65
CA PRO A 519 -0.71 1.81 -12.57
C PRO A 519 0.66 2.49 -12.68
N LEU A 520 0.87 3.49 -11.83
CA LEU A 520 2.17 4.11 -11.62
C LEU A 520 3.15 3.11 -11.00
N TYR A 521 4.45 3.32 -11.21
CA TYR A 521 5.50 2.66 -10.42
C TYR A 521 5.63 3.40 -9.07
N VAL A 522 5.51 2.67 -7.95
CA VAL A 522 5.49 3.26 -6.58
C VAL A 522 6.67 2.81 -5.70
N GLY A 523 7.82 2.53 -6.32
CA GLY A 523 9.10 2.46 -5.62
C GLY A 523 9.42 1.15 -4.90
N THR A 524 8.47 0.23 -4.72
CA THR A 524 8.68 -1.06 -4.03
C THR A 524 7.69 -2.12 -4.50
N GLY A 525 8.04 -3.40 -4.33
CA GLY A 525 7.20 -4.53 -4.72
C GLY A 525 6.87 -4.54 -6.22
N CYS A 526 7.80 -4.07 -7.06
CA CYS A 526 7.60 -3.96 -8.51
C CYS A 526 8.59 -4.83 -9.26
N PHE A 527 8.07 -5.63 -10.19
CA PHE A 527 8.89 -6.40 -11.12
C PHE A 527 8.99 -5.64 -12.44
N HIS A 528 10.20 -5.43 -12.94
CA HIS A 528 10.50 -4.73 -14.18
C HIS A 528 11.21 -5.66 -15.17
N ARG A 529 10.98 -5.45 -16.47
CA ARG A 529 11.93 -5.89 -17.49
C ARG A 529 13.17 -5.00 -17.46
N ARG A 530 14.36 -5.60 -17.42
CA ARG A 530 15.64 -4.87 -17.42
C ARG A 530 15.77 -3.91 -18.59
N ASP A 531 15.43 -4.36 -19.80
CA ASP A 531 15.59 -3.57 -21.01
C ASP A 531 14.71 -2.30 -21.03
N THR A 532 13.54 -2.35 -20.39
CA THR A 532 12.67 -1.17 -20.23
C THR A 532 13.29 -0.12 -19.32
N LEU A 533 13.91 -0.54 -18.22
CA LEU A 533 14.73 0.34 -17.37
C LEU A 533 15.95 0.84 -18.15
N CYS A 534 16.57 0.01 -19.00
CA CYS A 534 17.67 0.41 -19.88
C CYS A 534 17.24 1.22 -21.12
N GLY A 535 16.05 1.82 -21.14
CA GLY A 535 15.69 2.79 -22.19
C GLY A 535 14.96 2.22 -23.40
N ARG A 536 14.68 0.91 -23.46
CA ARG A 536 14.02 0.30 -24.62
C ARG A 536 12.66 0.95 -24.89
N LYS A 537 12.43 1.35 -26.14
CA LYS A 537 11.12 1.80 -26.63
C LYS A 537 10.30 0.59 -27.11
N PHE A 538 8.99 0.63 -26.89
CA PHE A 538 8.11 -0.47 -27.31
C PHE A 538 7.96 -0.48 -28.83
N SER A 539 7.96 -1.67 -29.44
CA SER A 539 7.55 -1.90 -30.83
C SER A 539 6.63 -3.12 -30.89
N LYS A 540 5.70 -3.15 -31.85
CA LYS A 540 4.73 -4.27 -31.95
C LYS A 540 5.38 -5.58 -32.38
N GLU A 541 6.51 -5.49 -33.06
CA GLU A 541 7.32 -6.64 -33.49
C GLU A 541 8.16 -7.21 -32.34
N TYR A 542 8.26 -6.48 -31.21
CA TYR A 542 9.04 -6.93 -30.07
C TYR A 542 8.47 -8.24 -29.52
N LYS A 543 9.33 -9.25 -29.49
CA LYS A 543 9.12 -10.50 -28.77
C LYS A 543 10.33 -10.76 -27.91
N THR A 544 10.09 -11.18 -26.67
CA THR A 544 11.17 -11.56 -25.76
C THR A 544 11.59 -12.98 -26.03
N ASP A 545 12.83 -13.17 -26.47
CA ASP A 545 13.48 -14.47 -26.51
C ASP A 545 14.10 -14.78 -25.14
N TRP A 546 13.33 -15.45 -24.29
CA TRP A 546 13.75 -15.81 -22.94
C TRP A 546 14.92 -16.82 -22.91
N SER A 547 15.03 -17.67 -23.92
CA SER A 547 16.14 -18.63 -24.06
C SER A 547 17.48 -17.92 -24.27
N SER A 548 17.54 -16.98 -25.22
CA SER A 548 18.77 -16.25 -25.54
C SER A 548 19.30 -15.42 -24.35
N LEU A 549 18.41 -14.92 -23.50
CA LEU A 549 18.74 -14.13 -22.32
C LEU A 549 19.33 -14.98 -21.18
N ASN A 550 19.07 -16.28 -21.16
CA ASN A 550 19.59 -17.20 -20.15
C ASN A 550 21.01 -17.71 -20.46
N ASP A 551 21.45 -17.66 -21.73
CA ASP A 551 22.70 -18.26 -22.21
C ASP A 551 23.96 -17.38 -22.07
N ILE A 552 23.83 -16.14 -21.60
CA ILE A 552 24.98 -15.27 -21.33
C ILE A 552 25.69 -15.74 -20.05
N ARG A 553 26.54 -16.77 -20.18
CA ARG A 553 27.50 -17.17 -19.14
C ARG A 553 28.74 -16.29 -19.22
N ARG A 554 28.82 -15.28 -18.35
CA ARG A 554 30.05 -14.50 -18.17
C ARG A 554 31.04 -15.32 -17.31
N LYS A 555 32.25 -15.53 -17.85
CA LYS A 555 33.33 -16.34 -17.25
C LYS A 555 34.30 -15.53 -16.40
N ASP A 556 34.13 -14.22 -16.33
CA ASP A 556 35.03 -13.32 -15.63
C ASP A 556 35.20 -13.75 -14.16
N SER A 557 36.45 -13.81 -13.71
CA SER A 557 36.75 -14.10 -12.31
C SER A 557 36.25 -12.97 -11.39
N VAL A 558 36.02 -13.27 -10.10
CA VAL A 558 35.60 -12.25 -9.11
C VAL A 558 36.57 -11.06 -9.11
N HIS A 559 37.87 -11.30 -9.24
CA HIS A 559 38.89 -10.25 -9.26
C HIS A 559 38.86 -9.37 -10.52
N GLU A 560 38.52 -9.93 -11.69
CA GLU A 560 38.34 -9.14 -12.92
C GLU A 560 37.07 -8.29 -12.87
N LEU A 561 36.01 -8.85 -12.27
CA LEU A 561 34.75 -8.16 -12.03
C LEU A 561 34.96 -6.95 -11.10
N GLU A 562 35.70 -7.10 -10.00
CA GLU A 562 36.03 -5.99 -9.07
C GLU A 562 36.66 -4.77 -9.78
N LYS A 563 37.60 -4.99 -10.71
CA LYS A 563 38.21 -3.89 -11.47
C LYS A 563 37.21 -3.18 -12.39
N LYS A 564 36.35 -3.94 -13.08
CA LYS A 564 35.28 -3.37 -13.93
C LYS A 564 34.27 -2.55 -13.12
N PHE A 565 33.97 -2.98 -11.89
CA PHE A 565 32.95 -2.36 -11.06
C PHE A 565 33.31 -0.96 -10.58
N LYS A 566 34.59 -0.68 -10.32
CA LYS A 566 35.04 0.68 -9.96
C LYS A 566 34.61 1.71 -11.02
N GLY A 567 34.68 1.35 -12.31
CA GLY A 567 34.18 2.19 -13.40
C GLY A 567 32.64 2.35 -13.37
N LEU A 568 31.89 1.25 -13.23
CA LEU A 568 30.43 1.26 -13.31
C LEU A 568 29.72 1.93 -12.13
N THR A 569 30.40 2.02 -10.99
CA THR A 569 29.85 2.54 -9.73
C THR A 569 30.41 3.90 -9.35
N SER A 570 31.22 4.50 -10.22
CA SER A 570 31.80 5.81 -9.95
C SER A 570 30.73 6.88 -9.79
N SER A 571 30.99 7.80 -8.86
CA SER A 571 30.20 9.01 -8.59
C SER A 571 30.03 9.91 -9.82
N THR A 572 30.87 9.74 -10.85
CA THR A 572 30.84 10.55 -12.08
C THR A 572 30.25 9.84 -13.29
N TYR A 573 29.90 8.56 -13.18
CA TYR A 573 29.45 7.73 -14.31
C TYR A 573 28.27 8.35 -15.08
N ASP A 574 27.34 8.98 -14.36
CA ASP A 574 26.10 9.47 -14.96
C ASP A 574 26.26 10.84 -15.66
N LYS A 575 27.36 11.58 -15.45
CA LYS A 575 27.54 12.95 -15.97
C LYS A 575 27.40 13.02 -17.49
N ASN A 576 28.11 12.13 -18.20
CA ASN A 576 28.20 12.12 -19.66
C ASN A 576 27.45 10.95 -20.31
N THR A 577 26.50 10.35 -19.60
CA THR A 577 25.68 9.24 -20.11
C THR A 577 24.19 9.59 -20.08
N GLN A 578 23.37 8.67 -20.60
CA GLN A 578 21.90 8.76 -20.56
C GLN A 578 21.30 8.27 -19.23
N TRP A 579 22.12 7.73 -18.32
CA TRP A 579 21.67 7.27 -17.01
C TRP A 579 21.13 8.42 -16.17
N GLY A 580 19.97 8.20 -15.55
CA GLY A 580 19.24 9.24 -14.82
C GLY A 580 18.50 10.26 -15.68
N LYS A 581 18.74 10.28 -17.00
CA LYS A 581 18.10 11.21 -17.96
C LYS A 581 17.06 10.51 -18.81
N GLU A 582 17.43 9.39 -19.41
CA GLU A 582 16.57 8.53 -20.24
C GLU A 582 16.69 7.04 -19.88
N MET A 583 17.77 6.63 -19.22
CA MET A 583 17.98 5.24 -18.78
C MET A 583 18.02 5.15 -17.26
N GLY A 584 17.65 3.97 -16.74
CA GLY A 584 17.49 3.71 -15.32
C GLY A 584 16.30 4.45 -14.71
N LEU A 585 16.35 4.59 -13.38
CA LEU A 585 15.49 5.50 -12.65
C LEU A 585 15.93 6.94 -12.96
N LEU A 586 14.95 7.79 -13.25
CA LEU A 586 15.18 9.17 -13.64
C LEU A 586 15.52 10.07 -12.44
N TYR A 587 16.41 11.03 -12.63
CA TYR A 587 16.86 11.95 -11.59
C TYR A 587 16.05 13.25 -11.57
N GLY A 588 16.23 14.02 -10.49
CA GLY A 588 15.73 15.39 -10.38
C GLY A 588 14.35 15.53 -9.72
N CYS A 589 13.79 14.46 -9.14
CA CYS A 589 12.51 14.49 -8.43
C CYS A 589 12.56 13.58 -7.19
N PRO A 590 11.97 13.98 -6.04
CA PRO A 590 11.81 13.12 -4.86
C PRO A 590 10.93 11.88 -5.04
N VAL A 591 10.19 11.78 -6.15
CA VAL A 591 9.38 10.62 -6.55
C VAL A 591 9.90 10.10 -7.90
N GLU A 592 11.18 9.71 -7.92
CA GLU A 592 11.86 9.19 -9.12
C GLU A 592 11.13 7.98 -9.73
N ASP A 593 10.44 7.22 -8.88
CA ASP A 593 9.66 6.05 -9.24
C ASP A 593 8.50 6.43 -10.16
N VAL A 594 7.70 7.41 -9.76
CA VAL A 594 6.55 7.89 -10.53
C VAL A 594 6.99 8.42 -11.90
N ILE A 595 8.02 9.26 -11.97
CA ILE A 595 8.50 9.79 -13.26
C ILE A 595 9.10 8.70 -14.14
N THR A 596 9.76 7.70 -13.55
CA THR A 596 10.32 6.56 -14.30
C THR A 596 9.20 5.72 -14.90
N GLY A 597 8.17 5.40 -14.11
CA GLY A 597 6.97 4.69 -14.57
C GLY A 597 6.26 5.43 -15.70
N LEU A 598 6.04 6.75 -15.54
CA LEU A 598 5.45 7.60 -16.58
C LEU A 598 6.28 7.58 -17.87
N SER A 599 7.61 7.70 -17.74
CA SER A 599 8.52 7.69 -18.89
C SER A 599 8.50 6.37 -19.64
N ILE A 600 8.49 5.24 -18.93
CA ILE A 600 8.36 3.90 -19.52
C ILE A 600 7.04 3.78 -20.30
N GLN A 601 5.92 4.18 -19.70
CA GLN A 601 4.62 4.12 -20.37
C GLN A 601 4.53 5.06 -21.59
N CYS A 602 5.13 6.25 -21.50
CA CYS A 602 5.22 7.19 -22.63
C CYS A 602 6.11 6.68 -23.78
N ARG A 603 6.90 5.62 -23.58
CA ARG A 603 7.63 4.90 -24.64
C ARG A 603 6.80 3.80 -25.30
N GLY A 604 5.50 3.72 -24.99
CA GLY A 604 4.54 2.79 -25.59
C GLY A 604 4.33 1.51 -24.79
N TRP A 605 5.00 1.34 -23.65
CA TRP A 605 4.83 0.16 -22.80
C TRP A 605 3.57 0.26 -21.92
N LYS A 606 3.07 -0.90 -21.49
CA LYS A 606 2.04 -1.00 -20.45
C LYS A 606 2.63 -1.46 -19.13
N SER A 607 1.91 -1.20 -18.05
CA SER A 607 2.15 -1.86 -16.77
C SER A 607 0.91 -2.62 -16.32
N VAL A 608 1.09 -3.47 -15.30
CA VAL A 608 0.01 -4.25 -14.71
C VAL A 608 -0.04 -3.99 -13.21
N PHE A 609 -1.25 -3.87 -12.67
CA PHE A 609 -1.49 -3.95 -11.23
C PHE A 609 -1.92 -5.37 -10.85
N PHE A 610 -1.25 -5.99 -9.89
CA PHE A 610 -1.64 -7.32 -9.40
C PHE A 610 -1.78 -7.34 -7.88
N ASN A 611 -3.01 -7.56 -7.42
CA ASN A 611 -3.37 -7.67 -6.01
C ASN A 611 -3.77 -9.13 -5.68
N PRO A 612 -2.83 -10.00 -5.25
CA PRO A 612 -3.13 -11.39 -4.92
C PRO A 612 -3.88 -11.53 -3.59
N SER A 613 -4.67 -12.60 -3.44
CA SER A 613 -5.41 -12.89 -2.19
C SER A 613 -4.51 -12.95 -0.95
N ARG A 614 -3.32 -13.56 -1.07
CA ARG A 614 -2.26 -13.45 -0.07
C ARG A 614 -1.36 -12.29 -0.49
N LYS A 615 -1.36 -11.22 0.31
CA LYS A 615 -0.51 -10.04 0.13
C LYS A 615 0.93 -10.47 -0.16
N ALA A 616 1.49 -9.99 -1.28
CA ALA A 616 2.80 -10.43 -1.74
C ALA A 616 3.95 -9.91 -0.87
N PHE A 617 3.85 -8.64 -0.50
CA PHE A 617 4.86 -7.90 0.22
C PHE A 617 4.22 -7.25 1.44
N LEU A 618 4.93 -7.23 2.56
CA LEU A 618 4.52 -6.55 3.78
C LEU A 618 5.68 -5.75 4.32
N GLY A 619 5.42 -4.49 4.67
CA GLY A 619 6.40 -3.65 5.35
C GLY A 619 5.88 -2.95 6.59
N ILE A 620 6.54 -1.85 6.97
CA ILE A 620 6.26 -1.14 8.23
C ILE A 620 5.67 0.25 7.97
N ALA A 621 4.42 0.43 8.38
CA ALA A 621 3.72 1.71 8.36
C ALA A 621 4.24 2.64 9.45
N ALA A 622 4.14 3.95 9.21
CA ALA A 622 4.40 4.97 10.22
C ALA A 622 3.46 4.81 11.43
N THR A 623 4.02 4.89 12.64
CA THR A 623 3.30 4.72 13.91
C THR A 623 3.04 6.04 14.62
N THR A 624 3.47 7.17 14.04
CA THR A 624 3.24 8.52 14.55
C THR A 624 2.63 9.43 13.48
N LEU A 625 1.88 10.46 13.91
CA LEU A 625 1.35 11.46 12.98
C LEU A 625 2.46 12.25 12.28
N PRO A 626 3.52 12.75 12.96
CA PRO A 626 4.61 13.46 12.29
C PRO A 626 5.26 12.66 11.16
N ASP A 627 5.56 11.38 11.38
CA ASP A 627 6.18 10.53 10.36
C ASP A 627 5.27 10.34 9.15
N ALA A 628 3.96 10.10 9.39
CA ALA A 628 2.97 10.00 8.33
C ALA A 628 2.86 11.32 7.53
N LEU A 629 2.89 12.47 8.20
CA LEU A 629 2.82 13.78 7.55
C LEU A 629 4.08 14.12 6.76
N VAL A 630 5.28 13.80 7.26
CA VAL A 630 6.55 13.98 6.54
C VAL A 630 6.59 13.12 5.28
N GLN A 631 6.15 11.86 5.38
CA GLN A 631 6.05 10.96 4.24
C GLN A 631 5.13 11.54 3.15
N HIS A 632 3.93 12.00 3.51
CA HIS A 632 3.00 12.60 2.56
C HIS A 632 3.46 13.97 2.02
N LYS A 633 4.22 14.74 2.80
CA LYS A 633 4.86 15.98 2.32
C LYS A 633 5.81 15.65 1.17
N ARG A 634 6.74 14.71 1.37
CA ARG A 634 7.71 14.29 0.34
C ARG A 634 7.02 13.83 -0.95
N TRP A 635 5.97 13.00 -0.82
CA TRP A 635 5.22 12.53 -1.98
C TRP A 635 4.52 13.66 -2.74
N SER A 636 3.83 14.54 -2.03
CA SER A 636 3.10 15.65 -2.66
C SER A 636 4.04 16.72 -3.25
N GLU A 637 5.18 16.96 -2.62
CA GLU A 637 6.24 17.85 -3.12
C GLU A 637 6.83 17.31 -4.41
N GLY A 638 7.20 16.02 -4.41
CA GLY A 638 7.70 15.37 -5.61
C GLY A 638 6.69 15.38 -6.76
N ASN A 639 5.43 15.00 -6.49
CA ASN A 639 4.36 15.03 -7.49
C ASN A 639 4.12 16.44 -8.07
N LEU A 640 4.21 17.49 -7.25
CA LEU A 640 4.10 18.86 -7.73
C LEU A 640 5.32 19.29 -8.56
N GLN A 641 6.53 18.83 -8.19
CA GLN A 641 7.72 19.03 -9.02
C GLN A 641 7.58 18.35 -10.39
N ILE A 642 6.94 17.18 -10.48
CA ILE A 642 6.62 16.56 -11.78
C ILE A 642 5.74 17.50 -12.61
N LEU A 643 4.67 18.03 -12.01
CA LEU A 643 3.69 18.91 -12.69
C LEU A 643 4.36 20.12 -13.35
N PHE A 644 5.39 20.69 -12.72
CA PHE A 644 6.13 21.85 -13.23
C PHE A 644 7.38 21.50 -14.03
N SER A 645 7.74 20.21 -14.14
CA SER A 645 8.89 19.75 -14.91
C SER A 645 8.53 19.47 -16.37
N ARG A 646 9.55 19.23 -17.20
CA ARG A 646 9.36 18.71 -18.58
C ARG A 646 8.56 17.40 -18.65
N TYR A 647 8.45 16.67 -17.54
CA TYR A 647 7.74 15.39 -17.43
C TYR A 647 6.27 15.53 -16.99
N SER A 648 5.72 16.75 -16.93
CA SER A 648 4.31 16.92 -16.56
C SER A 648 3.40 16.06 -17.44
N PRO A 649 2.48 15.27 -16.86
CA PRO A 649 1.61 14.39 -17.62
C PRO A 649 0.75 15.16 -18.65
N ALA A 650 0.43 16.43 -18.39
CA ALA A 650 -0.40 17.26 -19.25
C ALA A 650 0.16 17.42 -20.67
N TRP A 651 1.48 17.56 -20.83
CA TRP A 651 2.14 17.71 -22.14
C TRP A 651 3.07 16.56 -22.49
N TYR A 652 3.82 16.02 -21.52
CA TYR A 652 4.79 14.94 -21.79
C TYR A 652 4.11 13.68 -22.29
N ALA A 653 2.93 13.37 -21.75
CA ALA A 653 2.19 12.13 -22.01
C ALA A 653 1.11 12.27 -23.10
N GLN A 654 0.87 13.50 -23.58
CA GLN A 654 -0.16 13.80 -24.57
C GLN A 654 0.03 12.97 -25.84
N GLY A 655 -1.00 12.22 -26.22
CA GLY A 655 -0.98 11.34 -27.40
C GLY A 655 -0.09 10.09 -27.28
N LYS A 656 0.62 9.90 -26.16
CA LYS A 656 1.50 8.74 -25.92
C LYS A 656 0.85 7.67 -25.04
N ILE A 657 -0.02 8.09 -24.12
CA ILE A 657 -0.81 7.20 -23.27
C ILE A 657 -2.29 7.55 -23.38
N SER A 658 -3.17 6.70 -22.82
CA SER A 658 -4.61 6.98 -22.83
C SER A 658 -4.96 8.23 -22.04
N LEU A 659 -5.97 8.99 -22.49
CA LEU A 659 -6.40 10.22 -21.80
C LEU A 659 -6.80 9.95 -20.35
N ALA A 660 -7.47 8.82 -20.07
CA ALA A 660 -7.84 8.43 -18.71
C ALA A 660 -6.62 8.16 -17.82
N LEU A 661 -5.57 7.53 -18.36
CA LEU A 661 -4.31 7.33 -17.62
C LEU A 661 -3.58 8.64 -17.40
N GLN A 662 -3.54 9.52 -18.42
CA GLN A 662 -2.98 10.87 -18.31
C GLN A 662 -3.67 11.68 -17.21
N MET A 663 -5.01 11.67 -17.16
CA MET A 663 -5.80 12.31 -16.09
C MET A 663 -5.51 11.67 -14.72
N GLY A 664 -5.30 10.35 -14.68
CA GLY A 664 -4.87 9.63 -13.48
C GLY A 664 -3.55 10.16 -12.92
N TYR A 665 -2.50 10.29 -13.74
CA TYR A 665 -1.24 10.90 -13.32
C TYR A 665 -1.41 12.36 -12.89
N CYS A 666 -2.21 13.15 -13.63
CA CYS A 666 -2.50 14.54 -13.25
C CYS A 666 -3.16 14.63 -11.86
N ALA A 667 -4.03 13.69 -11.49
CA ALA A 667 -4.67 13.69 -10.18
C ALA A 667 -3.63 13.58 -9.04
N TYR A 668 -2.61 12.72 -9.16
CA TYR A 668 -1.53 12.64 -8.17
C TYR A 668 -0.66 13.91 -8.15
N CYS A 669 -0.34 14.45 -9.33
CA CYS A 669 0.41 15.71 -9.49
C CYS A 669 -0.28 16.92 -8.83
N LEU A 670 -1.61 16.87 -8.68
CA LEU A 670 -2.43 17.94 -8.08
C LEU A 670 -2.71 17.74 -6.58
N TRP A 671 -2.07 16.77 -5.92
CA TRP A 671 -2.22 16.58 -4.47
C TRP A 671 -1.89 17.83 -3.67
N ALA A 672 -0.68 18.41 -3.85
CA ALA A 672 -0.27 19.60 -3.11
C ALA A 672 -1.20 20.81 -3.36
N PRO A 673 -1.51 21.22 -4.62
CA PRO A 673 -2.40 22.34 -4.91
C PRO A 673 -3.80 22.26 -4.27
N ASN A 674 -4.32 21.06 -3.98
CA ASN A 674 -5.59 20.91 -3.27
C ASN A 674 -5.60 21.53 -1.87
N CYS A 675 -4.43 21.83 -1.27
CA CYS A 675 -4.35 22.51 0.00
C CYS A 675 -5.08 23.86 -0.01
N LEU A 676 -5.02 24.61 -1.12
CA LEU A 676 -5.57 25.96 -1.21
C LEU A 676 -7.10 25.95 -1.08
N ALA A 677 -7.77 25.11 -1.86
CA ALA A 677 -9.22 24.95 -1.80
C ALA A 677 -9.66 24.38 -0.44
N THR A 678 -8.92 23.43 0.13
CA THR A 678 -9.23 22.88 1.46
C THR A 678 -9.08 23.91 2.55
N LEU A 679 -7.99 24.68 2.58
CA LEU A 679 -7.79 25.74 3.57
C LEU A 679 -8.92 26.77 3.51
N TYR A 680 -9.31 27.20 2.30
CA TYR A 680 -10.42 28.12 2.11
C TYR A 680 -11.71 27.57 2.72
N TYR A 681 -12.05 26.32 2.42
CA TYR A 681 -13.24 25.63 2.95
C TYR A 681 -13.22 25.44 4.47
N THR A 682 -12.03 25.30 5.07
CA THR A 682 -11.88 25.03 6.51
C THR A 682 -11.79 26.29 7.37
N VAL A 683 -11.51 27.45 6.77
CA VAL A 683 -11.30 28.71 7.48
C VAL A 683 -12.43 29.69 7.20
N ILE A 684 -12.73 29.94 5.92
CA ILE A 684 -13.60 31.05 5.53
C ILE A 684 -15.06 30.82 5.95
N PRO A 685 -15.70 29.68 5.65
CA PRO A 685 -17.05 29.41 6.14
C PRO A 685 -17.21 29.55 7.66
N SER A 686 -16.19 29.16 8.42
CA SER A 686 -16.16 29.21 9.88
C SER A 686 -16.01 30.65 10.39
N LEU A 687 -15.15 31.47 9.79
CA LEU A 687 -15.03 32.88 10.17
C LEU A 687 -16.33 33.66 9.89
N TYR A 688 -16.97 33.40 8.75
CA TYR A 688 -18.23 34.05 8.37
C TYR A 688 -19.41 33.68 9.28
N LEU A 689 -19.31 32.57 10.01
CA LEU A 689 -20.27 32.27 11.07
C LEU A 689 -20.32 33.41 12.10
N LEU A 690 -19.17 33.92 12.56
CA LEU A 690 -19.09 34.98 13.59
C LEU A 690 -19.80 36.30 13.21
N LYS A 691 -20.05 36.52 11.90
CA LYS A 691 -20.74 37.71 11.39
C LYS A 691 -22.20 37.44 11.01
N GLY A 692 -22.67 36.20 11.11
CA GLY A 692 -24.01 35.82 10.68
C GLY A 692 -24.24 35.94 9.15
N ILE A 693 -23.16 35.94 8.35
CA ILE A 693 -23.23 36.09 6.90
C ILE A 693 -23.23 34.71 6.24
N SER A 694 -24.32 34.39 5.53
CA SER A 694 -24.47 33.09 4.89
C SER A 694 -23.70 33.00 3.57
N LEU A 695 -22.90 31.95 3.42
CA LEU A 695 -22.16 31.60 2.20
C LEU A 695 -22.76 30.39 1.47
N PHE A 696 -23.90 29.87 1.94
CA PHE A 696 -24.56 28.70 1.39
C PHE A 696 -26.06 28.98 1.24
N PRO A 697 -26.77 28.23 0.38
CA PRO A 697 -28.22 28.40 0.25
C PRO A 697 -28.93 28.11 1.58
N GLN A 698 -29.98 28.88 1.85
CA GLN A 698 -30.91 28.62 2.95
C GLN A 698 -31.59 27.26 2.77
N ILE A 699 -31.95 26.59 3.86
CA ILE A 699 -32.57 25.26 3.81
C ILE A 699 -33.94 25.25 3.10
N SER A 700 -34.64 26.39 3.12
CA SER A 700 -35.90 26.62 2.42
C SER A 700 -35.73 26.80 0.91
N SER A 701 -34.52 27.11 0.44
CA SER A 701 -34.22 27.34 -0.97
C SER A 701 -34.11 26.02 -1.74
N PRO A 702 -34.68 25.90 -2.95
CA PRO A 702 -34.47 24.72 -3.79
C PRO A 702 -32.99 24.49 -4.12
N TRP A 703 -32.17 25.54 -4.10
CA TRP A 703 -30.72 25.44 -4.31
C TRP A 703 -29.97 24.74 -3.18
N PHE A 704 -30.60 24.49 -2.03
CA PHE A 704 -30.04 23.62 -1.00
C PHE A 704 -29.87 22.17 -1.48
N ILE A 705 -30.77 21.70 -2.36
CA ILE A 705 -30.85 20.30 -2.78
C ILE A 705 -29.54 19.83 -3.46
N PRO A 706 -28.97 20.54 -4.45
CA PRO A 706 -27.68 20.15 -5.04
C PRO A 706 -26.54 20.01 -4.02
N PHE A 707 -26.43 20.93 -3.06
CA PHE A 707 -25.40 20.87 -2.02
C PHE A 707 -25.60 19.67 -1.11
N ALA A 708 -26.81 19.50 -0.59
CA ALA A 708 -27.14 18.37 0.28
C ALA A 708 -26.94 17.03 -0.44
N TYR A 709 -27.33 16.94 -1.71
CA TYR A 709 -27.14 15.76 -2.54
C TYR A 709 -25.66 15.43 -2.73
N VAL A 710 -24.84 16.37 -3.23
CA VAL A 710 -23.41 16.12 -3.49
C VAL A 710 -22.67 15.74 -2.21
N ILE A 711 -22.93 16.44 -1.09
CA ILE A 711 -22.31 16.15 0.21
C ILE A 711 -22.71 14.74 0.68
N SER A 712 -24.00 14.41 0.65
CA SER A 712 -24.50 13.12 1.13
C SER A 712 -24.03 11.97 0.22
N ALA A 713 -24.19 12.13 -1.10
CA ALA A 713 -23.78 11.15 -2.10
C ALA A 713 -22.28 10.83 -2.02
N LYS A 714 -21.42 11.86 -1.92
CA LYS A 714 -19.97 11.68 -1.77
C LYS A 714 -19.64 10.94 -0.48
N ASN A 715 -20.24 11.31 0.66
CA ASN A 715 -19.88 10.71 1.94
C ASN A 715 -20.42 9.29 2.09
N ILE A 716 -21.65 9.02 1.65
CA ILE A 716 -22.24 7.67 1.64
C ILE A 716 -21.45 6.77 0.71
N CYS A 717 -21.10 7.24 -0.50
CA CYS A 717 -20.30 6.45 -1.43
C CYS A 717 -18.88 6.21 -0.89
N ALA A 718 -18.22 7.23 -0.32
CA ALA A 718 -16.91 7.05 0.30
C ALA A 718 -16.93 6.07 1.46
N LEU A 719 -17.97 6.10 2.31
CA LEU A 719 -18.14 5.14 3.39
C LEU A 719 -18.39 3.73 2.85
N ALA A 720 -19.32 3.57 1.90
CA ALA A 720 -19.62 2.27 1.29
C ALA A 720 -18.40 1.67 0.58
N GLU A 721 -17.65 2.49 -0.15
CA GLU A 721 -16.39 2.10 -0.81
C GLU A 721 -15.34 1.68 0.23
N PHE A 722 -15.16 2.45 1.30
CA PHE A 722 -14.19 2.12 2.35
C PHE A 722 -14.53 0.80 3.07
N LEU A 723 -15.81 0.57 3.36
CA LEU A 723 -16.30 -0.69 3.93
C LEU A 723 -16.13 -1.87 2.96
N TRP A 724 -16.40 -1.65 1.67
CA TRP A 724 -16.17 -2.65 0.63
C TRP A 724 -14.69 -3.06 0.51
N CYS A 725 -13.78 -2.12 0.76
CA CYS A 725 -12.33 -2.37 0.82
C CYS A 725 -11.87 -3.02 2.16
N GLY A 726 -12.80 -3.51 2.98
CA GLY A 726 -12.52 -4.19 4.24
C GLY A 726 -12.16 -3.25 5.40
N GLY A 727 -12.50 -1.96 5.30
CA GLY A 727 -12.35 -0.99 6.39
C GLY A 727 -13.52 -1.03 7.39
N THR A 728 -13.41 -0.25 8.47
CA THR A 728 -14.47 -0.05 9.46
C THR A 728 -15.06 1.36 9.36
N ILE A 729 -16.20 1.62 10.01
CA ILE A 729 -16.79 2.96 10.09
C ILE A 729 -15.84 3.95 10.80
N LEU A 730 -15.24 3.52 11.92
CA LEU A 730 -14.26 4.33 12.63
C LEU A 730 -12.99 4.55 11.78
N GLY A 731 -12.56 3.54 11.02
CA GLY A 731 -11.48 3.66 10.05
C GLY A 731 -11.79 4.65 8.93
N TRP A 732 -13.03 4.68 8.43
CA TRP A 732 -13.47 5.69 7.46
C TRP A 732 -13.40 7.10 8.06
N TRP A 733 -13.83 7.27 9.31
CA TRP A 733 -13.73 8.55 10.02
C TRP A 733 -12.27 8.99 10.19
N ASN A 734 -11.38 8.06 10.55
CA ASN A 734 -9.94 8.31 10.62
C ASN A 734 -9.33 8.64 9.25
N ASN A 735 -9.79 7.99 8.18
CA ASN A 735 -9.42 8.32 6.80
C ASN A 735 -9.86 9.75 6.42
N GLN A 736 -11.07 10.19 6.80
CA GLN A 736 -11.49 11.59 6.60
C GLN A 736 -10.60 12.56 7.39
N ARG A 737 -10.20 12.22 8.63
CA ARG A 737 -9.30 13.05 9.43
C ARG A 737 -7.94 13.18 8.77
N MET A 738 -7.37 12.07 8.32
CA MET A 738 -6.07 12.07 7.66
C MET A 738 -6.12 12.77 6.31
N TRP A 739 -7.23 12.66 5.56
CA TRP A 739 -7.49 13.45 4.36
C TRP A 739 -7.42 14.95 4.64
N LEU A 740 -8.03 15.41 5.74
CA LEU A 740 -7.97 16.81 6.16
C LEU A 740 -6.54 17.20 6.56
N TYR A 741 -5.91 16.41 7.44
CA TYR A 741 -4.59 16.72 7.99
C TYR A 741 -3.52 16.78 6.91
N LYS A 742 -3.49 15.80 5.98
CA LYS A 742 -2.55 15.78 4.86
C LYS A 742 -2.68 17.06 4.02
N ARG A 743 -3.92 17.52 3.74
CA ARG A 743 -4.19 18.69 2.88
C ARG A 743 -3.91 20.03 3.54
N THR A 744 -4.21 20.19 4.82
CA THR A 744 -4.00 21.46 5.53
C THR A 744 -2.60 21.60 6.12
N SER A 745 -1.81 20.52 6.16
CA SER A 745 -0.42 20.54 6.61
C SER A 745 0.56 20.06 5.52
N SER A 746 0.80 18.77 5.37
CA SER A 746 1.80 18.19 4.44
C SER A 746 1.77 18.80 3.05
N TYR A 747 0.57 18.90 2.45
CA TYR A 747 0.38 19.40 1.09
C TYR A 747 0.59 20.92 0.99
N LEU A 748 0.22 21.66 2.04
CA LEU A 748 0.50 23.09 2.14
C LEU A 748 2.02 23.34 2.16
N PHE A 749 2.75 22.64 3.02
CA PHE A 749 4.21 22.79 3.09
C PHE A 749 4.89 22.30 1.81
N ALA A 750 4.44 21.19 1.24
CA ALA A 750 4.93 20.73 -0.06
C ALA A 750 4.69 21.76 -1.18
N PHE A 751 3.51 22.39 -1.21
CA PHE A 751 3.19 23.46 -2.15
C PHE A 751 4.14 24.65 -1.96
N MET A 752 4.25 25.16 -0.73
CA MET A 752 5.10 26.31 -0.41
C MET A 752 6.57 26.04 -0.75
N ASP A 753 7.12 24.90 -0.32
CA ASP A 753 8.51 24.53 -0.57
C ASP A 753 8.80 24.39 -2.06
N THR A 754 7.86 23.79 -2.82
CA THR A 754 8.01 23.67 -4.28
C THR A 754 7.98 25.03 -4.97
N ILE A 755 7.08 25.93 -4.58
CA ILE A 755 7.03 27.29 -5.14
C ILE A 755 8.29 28.08 -4.78
N LEU A 756 8.74 28.03 -3.52
CA LEU A 756 9.99 28.68 -3.08
C LEU A 756 11.21 28.14 -3.83
N LYS A 757 11.26 26.82 -4.07
CA LYS A 757 12.29 26.20 -4.91
C LYS A 757 12.25 26.70 -6.35
N LEU A 758 11.06 26.79 -6.96
CA LEU A 758 10.90 27.32 -8.32
C LEU A 758 11.33 28.79 -8.43
N LEU A 759 11.15 29.57 -7.36
CA LEU A 759 11.58 30.96 -7.27
C LEU A 759 13.07 31.12 -6.89
N GLY A 760 13.79 30.03 -6.62
CA GLY A 760 15.21 30.05 -6.28
C GLY A 760 15.53 30.39 -4.81
N PHE A 761 14.54 30.37 -3.91
CA PHE A 761 14.70 30.73 -2.49
C PHE A 761 14.99 29.55 -1.56
N ALA A 762 14.88 28.31 -2.03
CA ALA A 762 15.04 27.11 -1.21
C ALA A 762 15.78 25.99 -1.93
N GLU A 763 16.65 25.29 -1.20
CA GLU A 763 17.22 24.00 -1.61
C GLU A 763 16.33 22.85 -1.13
N SER A 764 16.29 21.74 -1.87
CA SER A 764 15.51 20.57 -1.48
C SER A 764 16.19 19.77 -0.38
N GLY A 765 15.57 19.69 0.79
CA GLY A 765 15.93 18.73 1.85
C GLY A 765 15.21 17.40 1.68
N PHE A 766 15.93 16.29 1.78
CA PHE A 766 15.34 14.94 1.84
C PHE A 766 15.41 14.44 3.28
N VAL A 767 14.25 14.20 3.90
CA VAL A 767 14.15 13.65 5.26
C VAL A 767 13.72 12.19 5.17
N ILE A 768 14.52 11.30 5.75
CA ILE A 768 14.17 9.88 5.91
C ILE A 768 13.23 9.77 7.11
N SER A 769 12.08 9.11 6.91
CA SER A 769 11.12 8.86 7.99
C SER A 769 11.62 7.73 8.88
N THR A 770 11.57 7.92 10.20
CA THR A 770 11.88 6.86 11.17
C THR A 770 10.84 5.74 11.11
N LYS A 771 11.30 4.49 11.10
CA LYS A 771 10.42 3.29 11.09
C LYS A 771 10.36 2.57 12.43
N ILE A 772 11.17 3.00 13.39
CA ILE A 772 11.21 2.47 14.75
C ILE A 772 10.58 3.51 15.67
N ALA A 773 9.67 3.05 16.52
CA ALA A 773 9.10 3.88 17.57
C ALA A 773 9.49 3.34 18.94
N ASP A 774 9.60 4.24 19.91
CA ASP A 774 9.78 3.87 21.32
C ASP A 774 8.64 2.95 21.78
N GLN A 775 8.91 2.13 22.80
CA GLN A 775 7.94 1.17 23.32
C GLN A 775 6.63 1.85 23.77
N ASP A 776 6.72 2.99 24.45
CA ASP A 776 5.57 3.79 24.87
C ASP A 776 4.72 4.28 23.68
N VAL A 777 5.37 4.65 22.58
CA VAL A 777 4.70 5.12 21.34
C VAL A 777 4.02 3.93 20.66
N SER A 778 4.71 2.79 20.58
CA SER A 778 4.18 1.57 19.99
C SER A 778 2.92 1.08 20.72
N GLN A 779 2.92 1.09 22.06
CA GLN A 779 1.74 0.75 22.86
C GLN A 779 0.55 1.69 22.61
N ARG A 780 0.81 2.99 22.43
CA ARG A 780 -0.25 3.96 22.09
C ARG A 780 -0.80 3.70 20.69
N TYR A 781 0.08 3.42 19.73
CA TYR A 781 -0.30 3.07 18.37
C TYR A 781 -1.20 1.82 18.34
N GLU A 782 -0.83 0.75 19.05
CA GLU A 782 -1.64 -0.47 19.18
C GLU A 782 -3.01 -0.23 19.82
N LYS A 783 -3.08 0.69 20.78
CA LYS A 783 -4.34 1.14 21.40
C LYS A 783 -5.11 2.17 20.57
N GLU A 784 -4.65 2.46 19.35
CA GLU A 784 -5.25 3.43 18.43
C GLU A 784 -5.34 4.86 18.99
N ILE A 785 -4.34 5.23 19.79
CA ILE A 785 -4.18 6.57 20.34
C ILE A 785 -3.18 7.34 19.47
N MET A 786 -3.62 8.47 18.92
CA MET A 786 -2.82 9.31 18.02
C MET A 786 -1.61 9.94 18.75
N GLU A 787 -0.43 9.79 18.17
CA GLU A 787 0.83 10.37 18.62
C GLU A 787 1.15 11.60 17.77
N PHE A 788 1.08 12.78 18.37
CA PHE A 788 1.30 14.06 17.68
C PHE A 788 2.78 14.49 17.71
N GLY A 789 3.62 13.84 18.53
CA GLY A 789 5.04 14.17 18.67
C GLY A 789 5.27 15.57 19.26
N THR A 790 6.33 16.22 18.80
CA THR A 790 6.73 17.55 19.29
C THR A 790 6.09 18.68 18.49
N SER A 791 6.29 19.93 18.96
CA SER A 791 5.80 21.13 18.29
C SER A 791 6.54 21.36 16.96
N THR A 792 5.96 20.88 15.85
CA THR A 792 6.42 21.17 14.48
C THR A 792 5.49 22.17 13.77
N PRO A 793 5.94 22.87 12.71
CA PRO A 793 5.10 23.79 11.96
C PRO A 793 3.81 23.14 11.40
N MET A 794 3.89 21.88 10.96
CA MET A 794 2.72 21.12 10.50
C MET A 794 1.69 20.92 11.61
N ILE A 795 2.13 20.51 12.81
CA ILE A 795 1.23 20.34 13.95
C ILE A 795 0.68 21.70 14.42
N THR A 796 1.48 22.77 14.39
CA THR A 796 1.02 24.13 14.75
C THR A 796 -0.11 24.61 13.85
N ILE A 797 -0.04 24.39 12.53
CA ILE A 797 -1.13 24.76 11.62
C ILE A 797 -2.39 23.93 11.92
N LEU A 798 -2.26 22.62 12.12
CA LEU A 798 -3.41 21.77 12.48
C LEU A 798 -4.08 22.24 13.77
N SER A 799 -3.29 22.52 14.81
CA SER A 799 -3.80 23.03 16.10
C SER A 799 -4.46 24.40 15.94
N THR A 800 -3.86 25.30 15.17
CA THR A 800 -4.43 26.64 14.94
C THR A 800 -5.76 26.55 14.18
N LEU A 801 -5.84 25.74 13.13
CA LEU A 801 -7.09 25.54 12.36
C LEU A 801 -8.17 24.90 13.22
N ALA A 802 -7.83 23.91 14.04
CA ALA A 802 -8.77 23.31 14.98
C ALA A 802 -9.30 24.38 15.97
N MET A 803 -8.41 25.21 16.53
CA MET A 803 -8.82 26.28 17.45
C MET A 803 -9.67 27.37 16.78
N ILE A 804 -9.38 27.75 15.53
CA ILE A 804 -10.24 28.69 14.77
C ILE A 804 -11.66 28.12 14.66
N ASN A 805 -11.78 26.87 14.23
CA ASN A 805 -13.07 26.20 14.08
C ASN A 805 -13.81 26.07 15.42
N LEU A 806 -13.10 25.75 16.50
CA LEU A 806 -13.68 25.65 17.84
C LEU A 806 -14.20 27.00 18.34
N VAL A 807 -13.40 28.08 18.19
CA VAL A 807 -13.80 29.44 18.59
C VAL A 807 -15.01 29.91 17.78
N CYS A 808 -15.02 29.69 16.47
CA CYS A 808 -16.13 30.06 15.61
C CYS A 808 -17.41 29.30 15.98
N PHE A 809 -17.30 27.98 16.19
CA PHE A 809 -18.43 27.14 16.58
C PHE A 809 -18.99 27.53 17.96
N ALA A 810 -18.12 27.75 18.95
CA ALA A 810 -18.51 28.16 20.28
C ALA A 810 -19.12 29.57 20.30
N GLY A 811 -18.57 30.51 19.52
CA GLY A 811 -19.12 31.84 19.35
C GLY A 811 -20.55 31.81 18.82
N MET A 812 -20.80 31.00 17.80
CA MET A 812 -22.15 30.81 17.28
C MET A 812 -23.09 30.11 18.24
N LEU A 813 -22.62 29.08 18.95
CA LEU A 813 -23.47 28.39 19.92
C LEU A 813 -23.88 29.36 21.03
N LYS A 814 -22.96 30.20 21.50
CA LYS A 814 -23.26 31.28 22.46
C LYS A 814 -24.30 32.25 21.90
N GLU A 815 -24.12 32.75 20.67
CA GLU A 815 -25.08 33.68 20.06
C GLU A 815 -26.46 33.03 19.83
N ALA A 816 -26.49 31.76 19.44
CA ALA A 816 -27.73 31.00 19.25
C ALA A 816 -28.50 30.78 20.56
N LEU A 817 -27.77 30.56 21.67
CA LEU A 817 -28.35 30.35 23.01
C LEU A 817 -28.73 31.66 23.71
N MET A 818 -27.98 32.75 23.50
CA MET A 818 -28.17 34.03 24.19
C MET A 818 -28.89 35.10 23.36
N GLY A 819 -29.04 34.91 22.04
CA GLY A 819 -29.52 35.92 21.08
C GLY A 819 -30.88 35.58 20.41
N LYS A 820 -31.03 35.95 19.13
CA LYS A 820 -32.30 35.90 18.32
C LYS A 820 -32.81 34.48 17.97
N GLY A 821 -32.48 33.47 18.79
CA GLY A 821 -32.99 32.11 18.71
C GLY A 821 -32.27 31.19 17.71
N ILE A 822 -32.07 29.94 18.12
CA ILE A 822 -31.50 28.81 17.35
C ILE A 822 -32.15 28.66 15.95
N ILE A 823 -33.44 29.01 15.82
CA ILE A 823 -34.22 28.91 14.60
C ILE A 823 -33.59 29.74 13.46
N ARG A 824 -33.13 30.97 13.73
CA ARG A 824 -32.53 31.84 12.70
C ARG A 824 -31.21 31.27 12.17
N VAL A 825 -30.37 30.73 13.05
CA VAL A 825 -29.10 30.08 12.67
C VAL A 825 -29.38 28.82 11.85
N TYR A 826 -30.37 28.03 12.26
CA TYR A 826 -30.80 26.84 11.56
C TYR A 826 -31.37 27.13 10.18
N GLU A 827 -32.16 28.19 10.00
CA GLU A 827 -32.78 28.52 8.71
C GLU A 827 -31.78 29.15 7.72
N THR A 828 -30.84 29.96 8.20
CA THR A 828 -30.00 30.80 7.34
C THR A 828 -28.59 30.27 7.11
N MET A 829 -28.02 29.50 8.04
CA MET A 829 -26.60 29.11 8.01
C MET A 829 -26.35 27.62 8.29
N SER A 830 -27.35 26.75 8.11
CA SER A 830 -27.28 25.35 8.52
C SER A 830 -26.10 24.59 7.91
N LEU A 831 -25.80 24.76 6.61
CA LEU A 831 -24.66 24.08 5.98
C LEU A 831 -23.30 24.53 6.53
N GLN A 832 -23.13 25.82 6.83
CA GLN A 832 -21.89 26.34 7.44
C GLN A 832 -21.73 25.84 8.87
N PHE A 833 -22.83 25.84 9.62
CA PHE A 833 -22.83 25.34 11.00
C PHE A 833 -22.49 23.85 11.05
N VAL A 834 -23.09 23.04 10.17
CA VAL A 834 -22.77 21.61 10.03
C VAL A 834 -21.32 21.42 9.60
N LEU A 835 -20.81 22.18 8.64
CA LEU A 835 -19.41 22.11 8.20
C LEU A 835 -18.45 22.40 9.37
N CYS A 836 -18.65 23.52 10.08
CA CYS A 836 -17.80 23.91 11.21
C CYS A 836 -17.88 22.90 12.36
N GLY A 837 -19.07 22.39 12.68
CA GLY A 837 -19.26 21.33 13.66
C GLY A 837 -18.53 20.04 13.29
N ASN A 838 -18.59 19.62 12.03
CA ASN A 838 -17.81 18.47 11.54
C ASN A 838 -16.30 18.71 11.66
N LEU A 839 -15.81 19.91 11.36
CA LEU A 839 -14.39 20.28 11.54
C LEU A 839 -13.98 20.29 13.01
N VAL A 840 -14.87 20.63 13.94
CA VAL A 840 -14.61 20.47 15.38
C VAL A 840 -14.53 18.99 15.75
N LEU A 841 -15.51 18.18 15.35
CA LEU A 841 -15.57 16.75 15.70
C LEU A 841 -14.39 15.95 15.13
N ILE A 842 -13.97 16.23 13.90
CA ILE A 842 -12.86 15.50 13.26
C ILE A 842 -11.52 15.73 13.97
N ASN A 843 -11.34 16.91 14.58
CA ASN A 843 -10.16 17.33 15.33
C ASN A 843 -10.21 16.91 16.81
N PHE A 844 -11.20 16.11 17.24
CA PHE A 844 -11.33 15.72 18.64
C PHE A 844 -10.05 15.10 19.27
N PRO A 845 -9.30 14.18 18.60
CA PRO A 845 -8.05 13.67 19.15
C PRO A 845 -6.98 14.76 19.38
N LEU A 846 -7.01 15.84 18.59
CA LEU A 846 -6.09 16.96 18.73
C LEU A 846 -6.43 17.81 19.96
N TYR A 847 -7.71 18.05 20.24
CA TYR A 847 -8.12 18.71 21.49
C TYR A 847 -7.78 17.87 22.72
N GLN A 848 -7.93 16.55 22.63
CA GLN A 848 -7.48 15.64 23.69
C GLN A 848 -5.97 15.82 23.94
N ALA A 849 -5.16 15.86 22.89
CA ALA A 849 -3.71 16.06 23.00
C ALA A 849 -3.32 17.45 23.54
N LEU A 850 -4.05 18.50 23.18
CA LEU A 850 -3.77 19.87 23.63
C LEU A 850 -4.16 20.11 25.10
N PHE A 851 -5.30 19.55 25.55
CA PHE A 851 -5.92 19.97 26.81
C PHE A 851 -6.16 18.87 27.83
N LEU A 852 -6.46 17.63 27.40
CA LEU A 852 -7.03 16.60 28.28
C LEU A 852 -6.04 15.49 28.66
N ARG A 853 -5.10 15.15 27.77
CA ARG A 853 -4.15 14.05 27.99
C ARG A 853 -3.18 14.36 29.12
N LYS A 854 -2.87 13.31 29.89
CA LYS A 854 -1.87 13.32 30.98
C LYS A 854 -0.67 12.43 30.68
N ASP A 855 -0.73 11.63 29.62
CA ASP A 855 0.36 10.75 29.18
C ASP A 855 1.41 11.51 28.33
N LYS A 856 2.49 10.82 27.94
CA LYS A 856 3.62 11.40 27.18
C LYS A 856 3.29 11.91 25.78
N GLY A 857 2.15 11.53 25.19
CA GLY A 857 1.69 12.09 23.91
C GLY A 857 0.80 13.32 24.05
N LYS A 858 0.75 13.93 25.25
CA LYS A 858 0.23 15.29 25.44
C LYS A 858 1.10 16.29 24.68
N LEU A 859 0.47 17.21 23.95
CA LEU A 859 1.17 18.29 23.27
C LEU A 859 1.64 19.37 24.27
N PRO A 860 2.76 20.08 23.99
CA PRO A 860 3.25 21.13 24.88
C PRO A 860 2.21 22.23 25.12
N SER A 861 2.06 22.68 26.37
CA SER A 861 1.13 23.78 26.71
C SER A 861 1.47 25.08 25.97
N SER A 862 2.74 25.29 25.62
CA SER A 862 3.19 26.42 24.80
C SER A 862 2.59 26.40 23.39
N LEU A 863 2.39 25.20 22.80
CA LEU A 863 1.73 25.05 21.51
C LEU A 863 0.23 25.34 21.61
N ALA A 864 -0.43 24.89 22.68
CA ALA A 864 -1.83 25.21 22.94
C ALA A 864 -2.04 26.72 23.07
N ALA A 865 -1.22 27.40 23.87
CA ALA A 865 -1.25 28.86 24.02
C ALA A 865 -1.02 29.58 22.67
N LYS A 866 0.02 29.18 21.91
CA LYS A 866 0.29 29.74 20.57
C LYS A 866 -0.91 29.56 19.63
N SER A 867 -1.48 28.38 19.57
CA SER A 867 -2.60 28.07 18.67
C SER A 867 -3.87 28.83 19.04
N ILE A 868 -4.14 29.02 20.34
CA ILE A 868 -5.24 29.85 20.84
C ILE A 868 -5.02 31.31 20.45
N VAL A 869 -3.83 31.87 20.72
CA VAL A 869 -3.52 33.27 20.39
C VAL A 869 -3.65 33.51 18.89
N LEU A 870 -3.08 32.64 18.04
CA LEU A 870 -3.20 32.76 16.59
C LEU A 870 -4.66 32.64 16.11
N ALA A 871 -5.44 31.72 16.69
CA ALA A 871 -6.84 31.57 16.35
C ALA A 871 -7.67 32.80 16.75
N LEU A 872 -7.47 33.33 17.96
CA LEU A 872 -8.13 34.55 18.42
C LEU A 872 -7.73 35.75 17.57
N LEU A 873 -6.44 35.91 17.24
CA LEU A 873 -5.98 36.98 16.35
C LEU A 873 -6.65 36.88 14.98
N ALA A 874 -6.76 35.69 14.39
CA ALA A 874 -7.45 35.49 13.13
C ALA A 874 -8.95 35.86 13.22
N CYS A 875 -9.64 35.38 14.25
CA CYS A 875 -11.06 35.68 14.47
C CYS A 875 -11.32 37.17 14.75
N ILE A 876 -10.49 37.80 15.59
CA ILE A 876 -10.58 39.23 15.92
C ILE A 876 -10.26 40.08 14.69
N SER A 877 -9.17 39.79 13.97
CA SER A 877 -8.80 40.53 12.76
C SER A 877 -9.90 40.44 11.70
N PHE A 878 -10.47 39.26 11.49
CA PHE A 878 -11.63 39.09 10.61
C PHE A 878 -12.85 39.90 11.10
N THR A 879 -13.06 39.96 12.41
CA THR A 879 -14.16 40.72 13.01
C THR A 879 -13.92 42.23 12.96
N LEU A 880 -12.68 42.70 12.86
CA LEU A 880 -12.33 44.13 12.75
C LEU A 880 -12.26 44.63 11.30
N LEU A 881 -11.92 43.76 10.34
CA LEU A 881 -11.84 44.08 8.91
C LEU A 881 -13.23 44.22 8.23
N TYR A 882 -14.29 43.82 8.94
CA TYR A 882 -15.71 43.96 8.58
C TYR A 882 -16.42 44.72 9.70
#